data_AF-A0A1N6DAL4-F1
#
_entry.id   AF-A0A1N6DAL4-F1
#
_cell.length_a   1.000
_cell.length_b   1.000
_cell.length_c   1.000
_cell.angle_alpha   90.00
_cell.angle_beta   90.00
_cell.angle_gamma   90.00
#
_symmetry.space_group_name_H-M   'P 1'
#
loop_
_entity.id
_entity.type
_entity.pdbx_description
1 polymer ?
#
loop_
_entity_poly.entity_id
_entity_poly.type
_entity_poly.pdbx_seq_one_letter_code
_entity_poly.pdbx_strand_id
1 'polypeptide(L)'
;MPPYDKSDRDTRPIRTKRSSCWSRYAPVGLILIGTLTTWVLGGLAMLRYPGLPYNLRELMESSVPGVTLGILGLCLLITGATPLLLAWLWDRRPGEFTWIGPLDAISIAALIYSLLRTAVPYESISDIIGSPVLKLPAELENLGRFVGLYLGILMGLTIGTRLTIGNAPRRRDLAGLLSMSVMAAFSYTIVVGYACTDNIVELLRDGGSWLSAGAVLAFVALLGLVAGALSLATIRAAEGHWRPLAGAIVLLLISIPVGWLLLCAATNPSLTKYGRTFAAREFLFSPDREHPLGERAIFLRFAIAELSTMALLSVGMLVGRLMVRAREAPPSRIRPQPTRTRPQPREGMPAAPPRRIHYALLSALYAGFAIYGSLVPLQFRAVPLDQAWERFRQIPYLQLSIESRSDWVANILLFVPLGFLLAGVHRVDRPGGRYRDLAAAAWIVPGCALLSIAIEFTQIWFPPRTVSQNDVAAEVIGAMAGVGIWSLAGRRATMIAREYLGTSSSGRKLDLILKIYLVGLLIYSVLPLDLTLSPADLWRKYRDGKMLLFTIGGTNPLQSAYVILATTATFVPVGLLVASLFTPLPTRFGNLVRSLTIGAALAALIEIAQILVYSRVSNGADLLWGALGVSLGVACMRPETTPNAARQRTWPDRPWVWLCLTLGYAGVLAAIFWFPFEFTAQKGLVLERLAGMARVPYSALYRGSDWNAMTQITRKVLWFIPLGSLMARGIALVSSRSPAHRRVWIVSGLLACLTLAVTIEVGQTLLPEKVADLTDILLYQSGATLGLMMTLSLLDLRAKSEGGGSPPF
;
A
#
# COMPACT_ATOMS: atom_id res chain seq x y z
N MET A 1 30.07 43.18 0.31
CA MET A 1 30.13 42.02 1.23
C MET A 1 31.58 41.55 1.28
N PRO A 2 32.31 41.76 2.38
CA PRO A 2 33.56 41.02 2.63
C PRO A 2 33.23 39.59 3.11
N PRO A 3 34.16 38.64 2.95
CA PRO A 3 33.92 37.21 3.19
C PRO A 3 33.91 36.87 4.69
N TYR A 4 33.00 35.97 5.08
CA TYR A 4 32.76 35.54 6.45
C TYR A 4 33.88 34.61 6.94
N ASP A 5 34.53 35.02 8.03
CA ASP A 5 35.65 34.38 8.70
C ASP A 5 35.22 33.12 9.47
N LYS A 6 36.12 32.13 9.54
CA LYS A 6 35.97 30.86 10.24
C LYS A 6 36.74 30.92 11.56
N SER A 7 36.13 31.45 12.61
CA SER A 7 36.59 31.17 13.97
C SER A 7 35.52 31.55 15.00
N ASP A 8 34.71 30.57 15.41
CA ASP A 8 34.37 30.48 16.83
C ASP A 8 33.91 29.06 17.17
N ARG A 9 34.82 28.31 17.81
CA ARG A 9 34.52 27.05 18.48
C ARG A 9 34.74 27.29 19.96
N ASP A 10 33.70 27.69 20.67
CA ASP A 10 33.56 27.32 22.08
C ASP A 10 32.14 27.54 22.57
N THR A 11 31.33 26.47 22.59
CA THR A 11 30.18 26.38 23.49
C THR A 11 30.04 24.94 24.01
N ARG A 12 30.03 24.84 25.34
CA ARG A 12 29.89 23.62 26.15
C ARG A 12 28.67 22.79 25.73
N PRO A 13 28.67 21.45 25.88
CA PRO A 13 27.56 20.62 25.45
C PRO A 13 26.37 20.80 26.40
N ILE A 14 25.39 21.59 25.98
CA ILE A 14 24.05 21.56 26.59
C ILE A 14 23.48 20.17 26.33
N ARG A 15 23.17 19.48 27.44
CA ARG A 15 22.55 18.16 27.54
C ARG A 15 21.19 18.18 26.84
N THR A 16 21.16 17.99 25.52
CA THR A 16 19.90 17.94 24.76
C THR A 16 19.24 16.58 24.97
N LYS A 17 18.08 16.60 25.64
CA LYS A 17 17.15 15.47 25.74
C LYS A 17 17.00 14.82 24.36
N ARG A 18 17.13 13.49 24.30
CA ARG A 18 16.76 12.67 23.14
C ARG A 18 15.30 12.97 22.78
N SER A 19 15.06 13.87 21.83
CA SER A 19 13.76 13.97 21.17
C SER A 19 13.63 12.76 20.24
N SER A 20 12.68 11.88 20.55
CA SER A 20 12.26 10.82 19.64
C SER A 20 11.89 11.43 18.29
N CYS A 21 12.03 10.67 17.21
CA CYS A 21 11.66 11.11 15.86
C CYS A 21 10.23 11.70 15.80
N TRP A 22 9.34 11.21 16.68
CA TRP A 22 7.98 11.69 16.90
C TRP A 22 7.88 13.16 17.37
N SER A 23 8.81 13.64 18.21
CA SER A 23 8.78 15.02 18.73
C SER A 23 9.08 16.08 17.67
N ARG A 24 9.72 15.72 16.54
CA ARG A 24 9.99 16.64 15.43
C ARG A 24 8.80 16.83 14.49
N TYR A 25 7.88 15.88 14.43
CA TYR A 25 6.75 15.88 13.48
C TYR A 25 5.37 16.11 14.13
N ALA A 26 5.27 15.94 15.47
CA ALA A 26 4.07 16.32 16.23
C ALA A 26 3.53 17.74 15.89
N PRO A 27 4.35 18.80 15.76
CA PRO A 27 3.81 20.12 15.40
C PRO A 27 3.24 20.18 13.97
N VAL A 28 3.75 19.38 13.04
CA VAL A 28 3.25 19.34 11.64
C VAL A 28 1.88 18.69 11.57
N GLY A 29 1.71 17.58 12.29
CA GLY A 29 0.41 16.91 12.41
C GLY A 29 -0.65 17.82 13.03
N LEU A 30 -0.30 18.59 14.06
CA LEU A 30 -1.20 19.55 14.69
C LEU A 30 -1.57 20.72 13.76
N ILE A 31 -0.63 21.26 12.99
CA ILE A 31 -0.92 22.30 11.99
C ILE A 31 -1.89 21.76 10.94
N LEU A 32 -1.64 20.55 10.41
CA LEU A 32 -2.51 19.93 9.41
C LEU A 32 -3.92 19.69 9.93
N ILE A 33 -4.05 19.09 11.11
CA ILE A 33 -5.35 18.83 11.75
C ILE A 33 -6.06 20.16 12.05
N GLY A 34 -5.34 21.14 12.59
CA GLY A 34 -5.87 22.47 12.89
C GLY A 34 -6.40 23.17 11.63
N THR A 35 -5.59 23.25 10.56
CA THR A 35 -5.99 23.84 9.28
C THR A 35 -7.20 23.13 8.68
N LEU A 36 -7.23 21.80 8.67
CA LEU A 36 -8.35 21.03 8.13
C LEU A 36 -9.62 21.25 8.97
N THR A 37 -9.49 21.30 10.29
CA THR A 37 -10.62 21.57 11.20
C THR A 37 -11.18 22.97 10.97
N THR A 38 -10.32 23.99 10.88
CA THR A 38 -10.74 25.37 10.58
C THR A 38 -11.41 25.46 9.21
N TRP A 39 -10.87 24.78 8.19
CA TRP A 39 -11.47 24.70 6.86
C TRP A 39 -12.87 24.08 6.88
N VAL A 40 -13.04 22.94 7.55
CA VAL A 40 -14.33 22.25 7.65
C VAL A 40 -15.34 23.10 8.41
N LEU A 41 -14.96 23.64 9.58
CA LEU A 41 -15.87 24.47 10.38
C LEU A 41 -16.24 25.77 9.65
N GLY A 42 -15.27 26.42 9.00
CA GLY A 42 -15.51 27.61 8.19
C GLY A 42 -16.40 27.34 6.98
N GLY A 43 -16.18 26.22 6.29
CA GLY A 43 -17.04 25.79 5.18
C GLY A 43 -18.47 25.46 5.62
N LEU A 44 -18.64 24.78 6.75
CA LEU A 44 -19.96 24.50 7.33
C LEU A 44 -20.69 25.78 7.76
N ALA A 45 -19.97 26.79 8.25
CA ALA A 45 -20.54 28.10 8.54
C ALA A 45 -20.94 28.83 7.25
N MET A 46 -20.09 28.79 6.21
CA MET A 46 -20.36 29.39 4.89
C MET A 46 -21.55 28.75 4.18
N LEU A 47 -21.82 27.45 4.38
CA LEU A 47 -23.00 26.79 3.83
C LEU A 47 -24.33 27.36 4.35
N ARG A 48 -24.31 28.04 5.50
CA ARG A 48 -25.48 28.73 6.05
C ARG A 48 -25.64 30.14 5.50
N TYR A 49 -24.67 30.65 4.74
CA TYR A 49 -24.71 32.00 4.18
C TYR A 49 -25.52 32.01 2.88
N PRO A 50 -26.63 32.78 2.79
CA PRO A 50 -27.49 32.81 1.60
C PRO A 50 -26.76 33.27 0.34
N GLY A 51 -25.72 34.09 0.50
CA GLY A 51 -24.92 34.60 -0.60
C GLY A 51 -23.84 33.62 -1.09
N LEU A 52 -23.76 32.38 -0.61
CA LEU A 52 -22.80 31.40 -1.14
C LEU A 52 -23.02 31.19 -2.66
N PRO A 53 -21.98 31.26 -3.52
CA PRO A 53 -22.09 31.01 -4.95
C PRO A 53 -22.79 29.68 -5.27
N TYR A 54 -23.65 29.66 -6.29
CA TYR A 54 -24.46 28.50 -6.66
C TYR A 54 -23.62 27.22 -6.84
N ASN A 55 -22.55 27.31 -7.63
CA ASN A 55 -21.67 26.17 -7.92
C ASN A 55 -21.03 25.56 -6.66
N LEU A 56 -20.76 26.37 -5.63
CA LEU A 56 -20.21 25.87 -4.36
C LEU A 56 -21.29 25.21 -3.49
N ARG A 57 -22.54 25.68 -3.58
CA ARG A 57 -23.67 25.08 -2.89
C ARG A 57 -24.00 23.71 -3.48
N GLU A 58 -24.11 23.64 -4.79
CA GLU A 58 -24.36 22.41 -5.57
C GLU A 58 -23.29 21.34 -5.31
N LEU A 59 -22.02 21.74 -5.28
CA LEU A 59 -20.90 20.84 -4.93
C LEU A 59 -21.06 20.20 -3.53
N MET A 60 -21.79 20.86 -2.63
CA MET A 60 -22.03 20.43 -1.24
C MET A 60 -23.38 19.74 -1.03
N GLU A 61 -24.21 19.54 -2.06
CA GLU A 61 -25.51 18.84 -1.96
C GLU A 61 -25.38 17.33 -1.67
N SER A 62 -24.16 16.82 -1.52
CA SER A 62 -23.87 15.49 -0.97
C SER A 62 -24.53 15.25 0.39
N SER A 63 -24.83 13.99 0.70
CA SER A 63 -25.50 13.58 1.95
C SER A 63 -24.74 13.90 3.25
N VAL A 64 -23.44 14.26 3.18
CA VAL A 64 -22.61 14.60 4.36
C VAL A 64 -21.61 15.75 4.07
N PRO A 65 -22.03 17.03 4.11
CA PRO A 65 -21.21 18.18 3.70
C PRO A 65 -19.87 18.32 4.44
N GLY A 66 -19.81 17.92 5.73
CA GLY A 66 -18.58 17.98 6.52
C GLY A 66 -17.48 17.03 6.01
N VAL A 67 -17.86 15.84 5.54
CA VAL A 67 -16.92 14.87 4.96
C VAL A 67 -16.41 15.39 3.62
N THR A 68 -17.31 15.93 2.79
CA THR A 68 -16.97 16.53 1.49
C THR A 68 -15.98 17.68 1.65
N LEU A 69 -16.22 18.60 2.59
CA LEU A 69 -15.29 19.67 2.92
C LEU A 69 -13.95 19.14 3.41
N GLY A 70 -13.94 18.09 4.24
CA GLY A 70 -12.71 17.44 4.72
C GLY A 70 -11.89 16.84 3.57
N ILE A 71 -12.53 16.14 2.64
CA ILE A 71 -11.85 15.54 1.48
C ILE A 71 -11.36 16.63 0.51
N LEU A 72 -12.14 17.68 0.26
CA LEU A 72 -11.70 18.83 -0.55
C LEU A 72 -10.49 19.54 0.06
N GLY A 73 -10.53 19.78 1.38
CA GLY A 73 -9.40 20.37 2.11
C GLY A 73 -8.14 19.50 2.02
N LEU A 74 -8.29 18.17 2.15
CA LEU A 74 -7.20 17.23 1.95
C LEU A 74 -6.65 17.26 0.52
N CYS A 75 -7.52 17.30 -0.49
CA CYS A 75 -7.13 17.42 -1.89
C CYS A 75 -6.33 18.70 -2.14
N LEU A 76 -6.75 19.84 -1.58
CA LEU A 76 -6.03 21.11 -1.69
C LEU A 76 -4.68 21.08 -0.95
N LEU A 77 -4.59 20.44 0.22
CA LEU A 77 -3.32 20.26 0.92
C LEU A 77 -2.33 19.40 0.12
N ILE A 78 -2.80 18.30 -0.49
CA ILE A 78 -1.98 17.46 -1.39
C ILE A 78 -1.57 18.27 -2.64
N THR A 79 -2.50 19.05 -3.19
CA THR A 79 -2.26 19.95 -4.34
C THR A 79 -1.27 21.06 -3.99
N GLY A 80 -1.17 21.50 -2.73
CA GLY A 80 -0.14 22.43 -2.28
C GLY A 80 1.22 21.75 -2.06
N ALA A 81 1.26 20.56 -1.47
CA ALA A 81 2.52 19.86 -1.19
C ALA A 81 3.25 19.41 -2.46
N THR A 82 2.49 18.98 -3.47
CA THR A 82 3.02 18.36 -4.69
C THR A 82 3.88 19.29 -5.56
N PRO A 83 3.41 20.51 -5.94
CA PRO A 83 4.20 21.47 -6.71
C PRO A 83 5.56 21.77 -6.10
N LEU A 84 5.64 21.81 -4.77
CA LEU A 84 6.89 22.06 -4.09
C LEU A 84 7.86 20.87 -4.15
N LEU A 85 7.36 19.64 -4.05
CA LEU A 85 8.16 18.43 -4.25
C LEU A 85 8.65 18.32 -5.70
N LEU A 86 7.80 18.65 -6.67
CA LEU A 86 8.12 18.69 -8.09
C LEU A 86 9.16 19.79 -8.40
N ALA A 87 8.97 21.00 -7.88
CA ALA A 87 9.91 22.11 -8.03
C ALA A 87 11.27 21.80 -7.37
N TRP A 88 11.29 21.10 -6.24
CA TRP A 88 12.52 20.60 -5.62
C TRP A 88 13.20 19.53 -6.49
N LEU A 89 12.43 18.59 -7.06
CA LEU A 89 12.97 17.56 -7.96
C LEU A 89 13.56 18.21 -9.21
N TRP A 90 12.88 19.21 -9.77
CA TRP A 90 13.36 20.02 -10.88
C TRP A 90 14.70 20.71 -10.53
N ASP A 91 14.78 21.42 -9.41
CA ASP A 91 16.01 22.14 -9.02
C ASP A 91 17.19 21.19 -8.78
N ARG A 92 16.97 20.10 -8.04
CA ARG A 92 18.05 19.18 -7.63
C ARG A 92 18.44 18.16 -8.69
N ARG A 93 17.47 17.68 -9.47
CA ARG A 93 17.62 16.56 -10.40
C ARG A 93 16.82 16.81 -11.69
N PRO A 94 17.18 17.84 -12.48
CA PRO A 94 16.40 18.25 -13.65
C PRO A 94 16.23 17.14 -14.69
N GLY A 95 17.24 16.28 -14.88
CA GLY A 95 17.13 15.11 -15.76
C GLY A 95 16.11 14.07 -15.28
N GLU A 96 16.00 13.84 -13.96
CA GLU A 96 14.97 12.95 -13.42
C GLU A 96 13.58 13.60 -13.51
N PHE A 97 13.48 14.90 -13.24
CA PHE A 97 12.24 15.64 -13.33
C PHE A 97 11.55 15.53 -14.70
N THR A 98 12.31 15.58 -15.79
CA THR A 98 11.74 15.55 -17.15
C THR A 98 10.85 14.35 -17.47
N TRP A 99 11.04 13.20 -16.80
CA TRP A 99 10.25 11.99 -17.03
C TRP A 99 9.53 11.48 -15.78
N ILE A 100 10.09 11.63 -14.57
CA ILE A 100 9.37 11.31 -13.32
C ILE A 100 8.31 12.36 -13.00
N GLY A 101 8.58 13.65 -13.25
CA GLY A 101 7.66 14.73 -12.92
C GLY A 101 6.26 14.52 -13.52
N PRO A 102 6.14 14.27 -14.84
CA PRO A 102 4.86 13.93 -15.46
C PRO A 102 4.19 12.68 -14.89
N LEU A 103 4.94 11.62 -14.60
CA LEU A 103 4.39 10.37 -14.05
C LEU A 103 3.88 10.54 -12.61
N ASP A 104 4.63 11.25 -11.77
CA ASP A 104 4.21 11.61 -10.41
C ASP A 104 2.95 12.51 -10.48
N ALA A 105 2.92 13.45 -11.43
CA ALA A 105 1.78 14.32 -11.67
C ALA A 105 0.50 13.55 -12.07
N ILE A 106 0.61 12.58 -12.99
CA ILE A 106 -0.50 11.71 -13.39
C ILE A 106 -0.97 10.85 -12.21
N SER A 107 -0.03 10.28 -11.45
CA SER A 107 -0.34 9.44 -10.29
C SER A 107 -1.09 10.22 -9.21
N ILE A 108 -0.68 11.47 -8.98
CA ILE A 108 -1.33 12.36 -8.01
C ILE A 108 -2.69 12.83 -8.55
N ALA A 109 -2.81 13.13 -9.84
CA ALA A 109 -4.11 13.43 -10.45
C ALA A 109 -5.09 12.26 -10.28
N ALA A 110 -4.67 11.01 -10.47
CA ALA A 110 -5.50 9.83 -10.25
C ALA A 110 -5.91 9.65 -8.77
N LEU A 111 -5.00 9.94 -7.83
CA LEU A 111 -5.31 9.96 -6.41
C LEU A 111 -6.36 11.03 -6.07
N ILE A 112 -6.19 12.25 -6.58
CA ILE A 112 -7.14 13.35 -6.36
C ILE A 112 -8.50 13.01 -6.98
N TYR A 113 -8.54 12.48 -8.21
CA TYR A 113 -9.77 12.02 -8.84
C TYR A 113 -10.49 10.99 -7.95
N SER A 114 -9.77 9.98 -7.48
CA SER A 114 -10.33 8.91 -6.64
C SER A 114 -10.92 9.47 -5.33
N LEU A 115 -10.24 10.43 -4.70
CA LEU A 115 -10.74 11.12 -3.51
C LEU A 115 -12.00 11.92 -3.83
N LEU A 116 -11.97 12.76 -4.87
CA LEU A 116 -13.12 13.58 -5.27
C LEU A 116 -14.33 12.74 -5.66
N ARG A 117 -14.13 11.62 -6.36
CA ARG A 117 -15.18 10.68 -6.79
C ARG A 117 -15.97 10.07 -5.62
N THR A 118 -15.39 10.04 -4.42
CA THR A 118 -16.04 9.56 -3.19
C THR A 118 -16.76 10.67 -2.42
N ALA A 119 -16.47 11.93 -2.71
CA ALA A 119 -16.89 13.08 -1.91
C ALA A 119 -17.91 13.97 -2.64
N VAL A 120 -17.73 14.14 -3.94
CA VAL A 120 -18.44 15.11 -4.77
C VAL A 120 -19.46 14.38 -5.67
N PRO A 121 -20.65 14.96 -5.93
CA PRO A 121 -21.59 14.41 -6.89
C PRO A 121 -20.96 14.14 -8.26
N TYR A 122 -21.38 13.05 -8.92
CA TYR A 122 -20.88 12.68 -10.24
C TYR A 122 -21.20 13.73 -11.31
N GLU A 123 -22.36 14.38 -11.19
CA GLU A 123 -22.80 15.46 -12.08
C GLU A 123 -21.82 16.64 -12.01
N SER A 124 -21.47 17.11 -10.81
CA SER A 124 -20.52 18.23 -10.66
C SER A 124 -19.12 17.95 -11.21
N ILE A 125 -18.67 16.69 -11.20
CA ILE A 125 -17.41 16.30 -11.86
C ILE A 125 -17.59 16.36 -13.38
N SER A 126 -18.69 15.80 -13.89
CA SER A 126 -19.02 15.76 -15.31
C SER A 126 -19.25 17.15 -15.90
N ASP A 127 -19.74 18.11 -15.12
CA ASP A 127 -19.89 19.51 -15.55
C ASP A 127 -18.56 20.15 -15.91
N ILE A 128 -17.49 19.77 -15.20
CA ILE A 128 -16.15 20.30 -15.38
C ILE A 128 -15.43 19.55 -16.50
N ILE A 129 -15.41 18.22 -16.49
CA ILE A 129 -14.58 17.44 -17.44
C ILE A 129 -15.35 16.99 -18.70
N GLY A 130 -16.67 17.12 -18.71
CA GLY A 130 -17.57 16.57 -19.72
C GLY A 130 -18.06 15.16 -19.40
N SER A 131 -19.19 14.80 -20.00
CA SER A 131 -19.69 13.43 -19.97
C SER A 131 -18.84 12.55 -20.91
N PRO A 132 -18.65 11.26 -20.58
CA PRO A 132 -17.84 10.37 -21.38
C PRO A 132 -18.51 10.09 -22.74
N VAL A 133 -17.76 10.30 -23.83
CA VAL A 133 -18.23 10.14 -25.21
C VAL A 133 -17.40 9.14 -26.02
N LEU A 134 -16.25 8.73 -25.50
CA LEU A 134 -15.42 7.70 -26.11
C LEU A 134 -16.06 6.34 -25.83
N LYS A 135 -15.87 5.37 -26.74
CA LYS A 135 -16.31 3.98 -26.55
C LYS A 135 -15.43 3.22 -25.53
N LEU A 136 -14.94 3.92 -24.51
CA LEU A 136 -14.17 3.41 -23.39
C LEU A 136 -15.09 3.25 -22.17
N PRO A 137 -14.69 2.48 -21.14
CA PRO A 137 -15.38 2.52 -19.85
C PRO A 137 -15.45 3.95 -19.31
N ALA A 138 -16.65 4.40 -18.94
CA ALA A 138 -16.94 5.78 -18.53
C ALA A 138 -15.95 6.33 -17.47
N GLU A 139 -15.65 5.54 -16.44
CA GLU A 139 -14.72 5.94 -15.37
C GLU A 139 -13.27 6.08 -15.85
N LEU A 140 -12.85 5.32 -16.87
CA LEU A 140 -11.51 5.42 -17.45
C LEU A 140 -11.36 6.73 -18.25
N GLU A 141 -12.38 7.08 -19.03
CA GLU A 141 -12.41 8.34 -19.78
C GLU A 141 -12.45 9.54 -18.83
N ASN A 142 -13.33 9.50 -17.82
CA ASN A 142 -13.42 10.55 -16.81
C ASN A 142 -12.08 10.76 -16.09
N LEU A 143 -11.41 9.68 -15.69
CA LEU A 143 -10.08 9.74 -15.12
C LEU A 143 -9.08 10.43 -16.08
N GLY A 144 -9.06 10.02 -17.36
CA GLY A 144 -8.17 10.61 -18.37
C GLY A 144 -8.41 12.11 -18.58
N ARG A 145 -9.67 12.54 -18.66
CA ARG A 145 -10.06 13.95 -18.79
C ARG A 145 -9.70 14.76 -17.55
N PHE A 146 -9.96 14.22 -16.37
CA PHE A 146 -9.56 14.84 -15.11
C PHE A 146 -8.04 14.99 -14.99
N VAL A 147 -7.27 13.96 -15.40
CA VAL A 147 -5.81 14.04 -15.47
C VAL A 147 -5.39 15.20 -16.38
N GLY A 148 -5.98 15.33 -17.56
CA GLY A 148 -5.72 16.46 -18.47
C GLY A 148 -5.92 17.82 -17.81
N LEU A 149 -7.04 18.02 -17.11
CA LEU A 149 -7.34 19.25 -16.37
C LEU A 149 -6.34 19.51 -15.23
N TYR A 150 -6.13 18.51 -14.38
CA TYR A 150 -5.31 18.64 -13.17
C TYR A 150 -3.83 18.86 -13.50
N LEU A 151 -3.32 18.30 -14.60
CA LEU A 151 -1.94 18.53 -15.04
C LEU A 151 -1.68 20.02 -15.33
N GLY A 152 -2.64 20.74 -15.92
CA GLY A 152 -2.54 22.18 -16.16
C GLY A 152 -2.44 22.97 -14.85
N ILE A 153 -3.29 22.65 -13.87
CA ILE A 153 -3.27 23.26 -12.54
C ILE A 153 -1.91 23.00 -11.85
N LEU A 154 -1.49 21.74 -11.81
CA LEU A 154 -0.28 21.34 -11.11
C LEU A 154 0.97 21.95 -11.74
N MET A 155 1.01 22.05 -13.07
CA MET A 155 2.10 22.69 -13.79
C MET A 155 2.18 24.19 -13.47
N GLY A 156 1.06 24.92 -13.53
CA GLY A 156 1.03 26.34 -13.19
C GLY A 156 1.58 26.58 -11.79
N LEU A 157 1.06 25.83 -10.80
CA LEU A 157 1.53 25.90 -9.42
C LEU A 157 3.03 25.61 -9.32
N THR A 158 3.52 24.58 -10.02
CA THR A 158 4.94 24.17 -9.99
C THR A 158 5.85 25.23 -10.57
N ILE A 159 5.47 25.88 -11.68
CA ILE A 159 6.23 26.99 -12.28
C ILE A 159 6.35 28.15 -11.29
N GLY A 160 5.25 28.56 -10.66
CA GLY A 160 5.26 29.61 -9.65
C GLY A 160 6.12 29.24 -8.44
N THR A 161 5.95 28.03 -7.92
CA THR A 161 6.71 27.54 -6.75
C THR A 161 8.20 27.40 -7.05
N ARG A 162 8.60 27.05 -8.28
CA ARG A 162 10.01 26.92 -8.69
C ARG A 162 10.81 28.20 -8.47
N LEU A 163 10.18 29.37 -8.58
CA LEU A 163 10.78 30.68 -8.30
C LEU A 163 11.10 30.91 -6.82
N THR A 164 10.54 30.09 -5.93
CA THR A 164 10.74 30.16 -4.47
C THR A 164 11.73 29.12 -3.94
N ILE A 165 12.37 28.36 -4.82
CA ILE A 165 13.29 27.26 -4.49
C ILE A 165 14.60 27.44 -5.28
N GLY A 166 15.73 27.25 -4.62
CA GLY A 166 17.05 27.20 -5.27
C GLY A 166 17.63 28.57 -5.63
N ASN A 167 18.71 28.55 -6.42
CA ASN A 167 19.38 29.76 -6.95
C ASN A 167 18.86 30.08 -8.36
N ALA A 168 19.33 31.19 -8.95
CA ALA A 168 18.92 31.68 -10.27
C ALA A 168 18.92 30.58 -11.38
N PRO A 169 18.04 30.71 -12.39
CA PRO A 169 17.85 29.70 -13.43
C PRO A 169 19.15 29.28 -14.10
N ARG A 170 19.36 27.98 -14.29
CA ARG A 170 20.55 27.38 -14.94
C ARG A 170 20.19 26.85 -16.33
N ARG A 171 21.17 26.67 -17.22
CA ARG A 171 20.96 26.03 -18.55
C ARG A 171 20.25 24.66 -18.47
N ARG A 172 20.39 23.92 -17.36
CA ARG A 172 19.71 22.63 -17.14
C ARG A 172 18.21 22.75 -16.81
N ASP A 173 17.70 23.94 -16.51
CA ASP A 173 16.28 24.18 -16.29
C ASP A 173 15.46 24.14 -17.60
N LEU A 174 16.10 24.26 -18.76
CA LEU A 174 15.44 24.22 -20.07
C LEU A 174 14.70 22.90 -20.31
N ALA A 175 15.28 21.78 -19.87
CA ALA A 175 14.66 20.47 -19.99
C ALA A 175 13.40 20.35 -19.11
N GLY A 176 13.40 20.97 -17.92
CA GLY A 176 12.23 21.05 -17.07
C GLY A 176 11.14 21.95 -17.66
N LEU A 177 11.51 23.10 -18.23
CA LEU A 177 10.57 23.97 -18.96
C LEU A 177 9.95 23.26 -20.16
N LEU A 178 10.73 22.47 -20.91
CA LEU A 178 10.21 21.66 -22.01
C LEU A 178 9.20 20.62 -21.52
N SER A 179 9.52 19.90 -20.44
CA SER A 179 8.61 18.92 -19.82
C SER A 179 7.30 19.56 -19.37
N MET A 180 7.38 20.73 -18.71
CA MET A 180 6.20 21.52 -18.36
C MET A 180 5.43 21.96 -19.61
N SER A 181 6.11 22.44 -20.65
CA SER A 181 5.46 22.87 -21.90
C SER A 181 4.69 21.72 -22.58
N VAL A 182 5.24 20.51 -22.57
CA VAL A 182 4.56 19.30 -23.07
C VAL A 182 3.31 18.99 -22.23
N MET A 183 3.41 19.08 -20.90
CA MET A 183 2.25 18.91 -20.02
C MET A 183 1.19 20.00 -20.25
N ALA A 184 1.60 21.25 -20.52
CA ALA A 184 0.71 22.35 -20.88
C ALA A 184 -0.07 22.04 -22.15
N ALA A 185 0.65 21.63 -23.21
CA ALA A 185 0.07 21.30 -24.50
C ALA A 185 -0.90 20.12 -24.38
N PHE A 186 -0.53 19.09 -23.61
CA PHE A 186 -1.41 17.96 -23.34
C PHE A 186 -2.68 18.37 -22.58
N SER A 187 -2.54 19.19 -21.53
CA SER A 187 -3.67 19.73 -20.78
C SER A 187 -4.61 20.55 -21.68
N TYR A 188 -4.05 21.48 -22.47
CA TYR A 188 -4.82 22.29 -23.42
C TYR A 188 -5.57 21.44 -24.45
N THR A 189 -4.89 20.44 -25.01
CA THR A 189 -5.47 19.54 -26.02
C THR A 189 -6.67 18.78 -25.45
N ILE A 190 -6.59 18.28 -24.21
CA ILE A 190 -7.71 17.56 -23.59
C ILE A 190 -8.82 18.50 -23.17
N VAL A 191 -8.49 19.60 -22.48
CA VAL A 191 -9.47 20.48 -21.83
C VAL A 191 -10.19 21.38 -22.83
N VAL A 192 -9.51 21.82 -23.88
CA VAL A 192 -10.06 22.72 -24.91
C VAL A 192 -10.26 21.98 -26.23
N GLY A 193 -9.21 21.34 -26.75
CA GLY A 193 -9.25 20.71 -28.09
C GLY A 193 -10.23 19.54 -28.21
N TYR A 194 -10.33 18.71 -27.17
CA TYR A 194 -11.25 17.57 -27.07
C TYR A 194 -12.30 17.78 -25.95
N ALA A 195 -12.67 19.04 -25.70
CA ALA A 195 -13.71 19.35 -24.75
C ALA A 195 -15.01 18.60 -25.09
N CYS A 196 -15.61 17.98 -24.09
CA CYS A 196 -16.93 17.32 -24.20
C CYS A 196 -17.93 17.93 -23.21
N THR A 197 -17.66 19.18 -22.86
CA THR A 197 -18.50 20.06 -22.07
C THR A 197 -18.42 21.44 -22.71
N ASP A 198 -19.56 22.12 -22.78
CA ASP A 198 -19.65 23.52 -23.14
C ASP A 198 -19.21 24.41 -21.96
N ASN A 199 -19.38 23.96 -20.71
CA ASN A 199 -19.15 24.74 -19.49
C ASN A 199 -17.74 25.34 -19.37
N ILE A 200 -16.66 24.63 -19.73
CA ILE A 200 -15.31 25.22 -19.65
C ILE A 200 -15.05 26.14 -20.85
N VAL A 201 -15.35 25.67 -22.06
CA VAL A 201 -15.00 26.38 -23.31
C VAL A 201 -15.77 27.68 -23.44
N GLU A 202 -17.04 27.71 -23.03
CA GLU A 202 -17.89 28.91 -23.03
C GLU A 202 -17.46 29.97 -22.01
N LEU A 203 -16.96 29.52 -20.84
CA LEU A 203 -16.46 30.42 -19.79
C LEU A 203 -15.14 31.08 -20.18
N LEU A 204 -14.35 30.41 -21.00
CA LEU A 204 -13.09 30.93 -21.51
C LEU A 204 -13.35 31.88 -22.69
N ARG A 205 -12.59 32.97 -22.74
CA ARG A 205 -12.64 33.93 -23.83
C ARG A 205 -12.25 33.26 -25.15
N ASP A 206 -13.00 33.58 -26.21
CA ASP A 206 -12.80 33.06 -27.57
C ASP A 206 -12.74 31.52 -27.65
N GLY A 207 -13.53 30.82 -26.82
CA GLY A 207 -13.58 29.36 -26.81
C GLY A 207 -12.30 28.71 -26.26
N GLY A 208 -11.55 29.40 -25.39
CA GLY A 208 -10.28 28.90 -24.87
C GLY A 208 -9.11 29.14 -25.81
N SER A 209 -9.01 30.33 -26.38
CA SER A 209 -7.83 30.73 -27.16
C SER A 209 -6.52 30.57 -26.36
N TRP A 210 -5.39 30.47 -27.06
CA TRP A 210 -4.06 30.38 -26.43
C TRP A 210 -3.80 31.51 -25.43
N LEU A 211 -4.31 32.72 -25.70
CA LEU A 211 -4.19 33.87 -24.80
C LEU A 211 -5.02 33.67 -23.52
N SER A 212 -6.26 33.21 -23.65
CA SER A 212 -7.13 32.89 -22.51
C SER A 212 -6.52 31.77 -21.65
N ALA A 213 -6.11 30.66 -22.27
CA ALA A 213 -5.46 29.55 -21.57
C ALA A 213 -4.14 29.98 -20.91
N GLY A 214 -3.35 30.84 -21.57
CA GLY A 214 -2.14 31.44 -21.02
C GLY A 214 -2.42 32.33 -19.80
N ALA A 215 -3.51 33.09 -19.81
CA ALA A 215 -3.94 33.91 -18.68
C ALA A 215 -4.38 33.05 -17.48
N VAL A 216 -5.10 31.94 -17.71
CA VAL A 216 -5.40 30.95 -16.65
C VAL A 216 -4.12 30.35 -16.08
N LEU A 217 -3.20 29.94 -16.94
CA LEU A 217 -1.92 29.37 -16.50
C LEU A 217 -1.10 30.38 -15.66
N ALA A 218 -1.05 31.64 -16.10
CA ALA A 218 -0.39 32.71 -15.37
C ALA A 218 -1.05 32.97 -14.00
N PHE A 219 -2.38 32.91 -13.93
CA PHE A 219 -3.11 33.03 -12.66
C PHE A 219 -2.74 31.89 -11.71
N VAL A 220 -2.77 30.64 -12.18
CA VAL A 220 -2.39 29.48 -11.35
C VAL A 220 -0.91 29.54 -10.95
N ALA A 221 -0.02 30.04 -11.81
CA ALA A 221 1.38 30.26 -11.48
C ALA A 221 1.57 31.35 -10.42
N LEU A 222 0.77 32.41 -10.45
CA LEU A 222 0.75 33.43 -9.40
C LEU A 222 0.36 32.82 -8.05
N LEU A 223 -0.68 31.97 -7.99
CA LEU A 223 -1.04 31.24 -6.77
C LEU A 223 0.13 30.40 -6.24
N GLY A 224 0.82 29.68 -7.14
CA GLY A 224 1.96 28.85 -6.79
C GLY A 224 3.16 29.64 -6.25
N LEU A 225 3.39 30.84 -6.80
CA LEU A 225 4.43 31.76 -6.36
C LEU A 225 4.13 32.30 -4.96
N VAL A 226 2.91 32.82 -4.73
CA VAL A 226 2.54 33.42 -3.45
C VAL A 226 2.45 32.38 -2.34
N ALA A 227 1.81 31.24 -2.58
CA ALA A 227 1.78 30.13 -1.61
C ALA A 227 3.19 29.61 -1.29
N GLY A 228 4.08 29.58 -2.30
CA GLY A 228 5.48 29.25 -2.13
C GLY A 228 6.21 30.26 -1.26
N ALA A 229 6.01 31.56 -1.49
CA ALA A 229 6.63 32.63 -0.71
C ALA A 229 6.14 32.65 0.74
N LEU A 230 4.82 32.50 0.96
CA LEU A 230 4.22 32.42 2.29
C LEU A 230 4.78 31.22 3.08
N SER A 231 4.80 30.02 2.49
CA SER A 231 5.35 28.84 3.17
C SER A 231 6.84 28.99 3.53
N LEU A 232 7.64 29.64 2.67
CA LEU A 232 9.04 29.94 2.97
C LEU A 232 9.16 30.97 4.10
N ALA A 233 8.35 32.03 4.05
CA ALA A 233 8.35 33.08 5.04
C ALA A 233 7.92 32.57 6.43
N THR A 234 6.93 31.68 6.52
CA THR A 234 6.51 31.05 7.78
C THR A 234 7.67 30.29 8.44
N ILE A 235 8.43 29.53 7.65
CA ILE A 235 9.61 28.80 8.14
C ILE A 235 10.69 29.78 8.63
N ARG A 236 10.97 30.84 7.86
CA ARG A 236 11.99 31.84 8.23
C ARG A 236 11.59 32.64 9.48
N ALA A 237 10.31 32.97 9.62
CA ALA A 237 9.76 33.63 10.80
C ALA A 237 9.91 32.74 12.06
N ALA A 238 9.64 31.43 11.93
CA ALA A 238 9.88 30.47 13.02
C ALA A 238 11.37 30.35 13.40
N GLU A 239 12.28 30.69 12.48
CA GLU A 239 13.74 30.80 12.71
C GLU A 239 14.16 32.21 13.16
N GLY A 240 13.22 33.09 13.52
CA GLY A 240 13.48 34.46 14.00
C GLY A 240 13.68 35.52 12.91
N HIS A 241 13.57 35.16 11.63
CA HIS A 241 13.77 36.06 10.49
C HIS A 241 12.41 36.52 9.93
N TRP A 242 11.91 37.65 10.41
CA TRP A 242 10.57 38.14 10.07
C TRP A 242 10.47 38.94 8.75
N ARG A 243 11.58 39.47 8.22
CA ARG A 243 11.57 40.30 7.00
C ARG A 243 10.93 39.61 5.77
N PRO A 244 11.19 38.32 5.49
CA PRO A 244 10.52 37.61 4.40
C PRO A 244 9.00 37.53 4.53
N LEU A 245 8.46 37.57 5.76
CA LEU A 245 7.02 37.57 6.01
C LEU A 245 6.36 38.85 5.53
N ALA A 246 6.96 40.01 5.79
CA ALA A 246 6.48 41.28 5.27
C ALA A 246 6.46 41.28 3.73
N GLY A 247 7.52 40.78 3.09
CA GLY A 247 7.56 40.64 1.63
C GLY A 247 6.51 39.70 1.07
N ALA A 248 6.27 38.56 1.73
CA ALA A 248 5.22 37.61 1.32
C ALA A 248 3.81 38.19 1.48
N ILE A 249 3.56 39.00 2.52
CA ILE A 249 2.29 39.72 2.72
C ILE A 249 2.08 40.77 1.63
N VAL A 250 3.11 41.55 1.28
CA VAL A 250 3.02 42.51 0.17
C VAL A 250 2.72 41.79 -1.14
N LEU A 251 3.39 40.67 -1.41
CA LEU A 251 3.14 39.85 -2.59
C LEU A 251 1.71 39.31 -2.63
N LEU A 252 1.16 38.88 -1.49
CA LEU A 252 -0.24 38.45 -1.34
C LEU A 252 -1.23 39.59 -1.64
N LEU A 253 -0.95 40.80 -1.15
CA LEU A 253 -1.82 41.96 -1.41
C LEU A 253 -1.79 42.39 -2.89
N ILE A 254 -0.64 42.28 -3.55
CA ILE A 254 -0.49 42.55 -4.98
C ILE A 254 -1.13 41.45 -5.83
N SER A 255 -1.14 40.20 -5.35
CA SER A 255 -1.68 39.08 -6.15
C SER A 255 -3.17 39.21 -6.40
N ILE A 256 -3.95 39.78 -5.48
CA ILE A 256 -5.40 39.93 -5.62
C ILE A 256 -5.78 40.77 -6.86
N PRO A 257 -5.33 42.03 -7.02
CA PRO A 257 -5.66 42.82 -8.20
C PRO A 257 -5.05 42.25 -9.48
N VAL A 258 -3.84 41.68 -9.43
CA VAL A 258 -3.22 41.02 -10.60
C VAL A 258 -4.00 39.78 -11.01
N GLY A 259 -4.42 38.96 -10.05
CA GLY A 259 -5.25 37.79 -10.25
C GLY A 259 -6.60 38.15 -10.85
N TRP A 260 -7.21 39.24 -10.40
CA TRP A 260 -8.43 39.77 -10.99
C TRP A 260 -8.25 40.17 -12.46
N LEU A 261 -7.15 40.85 -12.81
CA LEU A 261 -6.85 41.21 -14.21
C LEU A 261 -6.65 39.97 -15.09
N LEU A 262 -5.93 38.96 -14.57
CA LEU A 262 -5.73 37.68 -15.28
C LEU A 262 -7.05 36.93 -15.46
N LEU A 263 -7.91 36.90 -14.45
CA LEU A 263 -9.24 36.33 -14.55
C LEU A 263 -10.10 37.07 -15.60
N CYS A 264 -10.04 38.40 -15.62
CA CYS A 264 -10.72 39.21 -16.63
C CYS A 264 -10.21 38.90 -18.05
N ALA A 265 -8.90 38.73 -18.23
CA ALA A 265 -8.30 38.38 -19.51
C ALA A 265 -8.65 36.95 -19.96
N ALA A 266 -8.76 36.02 -19.01
CA ALA A 266 -9.08 34.62 -19.27
C ALA A 266 -10.56 34.40 -19.63
N THR A 267 -11.47 35.07 -18.94
CA THR A 267 -12.90 34.77 -18.99
C THR A 267 -13.67 35.55 -20.06
N ASN A 268 -14.74 34.96 -20.56
CA ASN A 268 -15.62 35.56 -21.56
C ASN A 268 -16.43 36.73 -20.96
N PRO A 269 -16.36 37.95 -21.53
CA PRO A 269 -17.12 39.10 -21.03
C PRO A 269 -18.63 39.00 -21.27
N SER A 270 -19.09 38.18 -22.23
CA SER A 270 -20.50 38.04 -22.57
C SER A 270 -20.82 36.58 -22.89
N LEU A 271 -21.49 35.90 -21.96
CA LEU A 271 -21.92 34.52 -22.03
C LEU A 271 -23.45 34.46 -22.05
N THR A 272 -24.03 33.88 -23.10
CA THR A 272 -25.47 33.67 -23.20
C THR A 272 -25.82 32.25 -22.79
N LYS A 273 -26.45 32.06 -21.64
CA LYS A 273 -26.88 30.75 -21.13
C LYS A 273 -28.26 30.87 -20.49
N TYR A 274 -29.12 29.88 -20.69
CA TYR A 274 -30.50 29.87 -20.17
C TYR A 274 -31.35 31.10 -20.59
N GLY A 275 -31.16 31.59 -21.82
CA GLY A 275 -31.89 32.74 -22.36
C GLY A 275 -31.50 34.10 -21.76
N ARG A 276 -30.41 34.18 -20.98
CA ARG A 276 -29.87 35.42 -20.41
C ARG A 276 -28.40 35.59 -20.76
N THR A 277 -27.95 36.85 -20.82
CA THR A 277 -26.54 37.19 -21.08
C THR A 277 -25.92 37.80 -19.83
N PHE A 278 -24.83 37.19 -19.35
CA PHE A 278 -24.05 37.64 -18.20
C PHE A 278 -22.56 37.45 -18.46
N ALA A 279 -21.69 38.08 -17.67
CA ALA A 279 -20.26 37.83 -17.79
C ALA A 279 -19.92 36.44 -17.21
N ALA A 280 -18.93 35.72 -17.76
CA ALA A 280 -18.52 34.41 -17.23
C ALA A 280 -18.08 34.48 -15.74
N ARG A 281 -17.48 35.59 -15.31
CA ARG A 281 -17.15 35.85 -13.90
C ARG A 281 -18.39 35.96 -13.01
N GLU A 282 -19.48 36.53 -13.53
CA GLU A 282 -20.75 36.60 -12.82
C GLU A 282 -21.36 35.20 -12.70
N PHE A 283 -21.19 34.35 -13.72
CA PHE A 283 -21.57 32.94 -13.63
C PHE A 283 -20.81 32.18 -12.53
N LEU A 284 -19.52 32.46 -12.34
CA LEU A 284 -18.71 31.75 -11.35
C LEU A 284 -19.01 32.15 -9.90
N PHE A 285 -19.33 33.42 -9.66
CA PHE A 285 -19.41 33.97 -8.30
C PHE A 285 -20.82 34.34 -7.82
N SER A 286 -21.85 34.27 -8.67
CA SER A 286 -23.22 34.62 -8.28
C SER A 286 -23.90 33.50 -7.46
N PRO A 287 -24.75 33.86 -6.48
CA PRO A 287 -25.51 32.90 -5.66
C PRO A 287 -26.68 32.27 -6.42
N ASP A 288 -27.19 32.96 -7.44
CA ASP A 288 -28.27 32.51 -8.32
C ASP A 288 -28.05 33.04 -9.75
N ARG A 289 -28.90 32.59 -10.68
CA ARG A 289 -28.86 32.98 -12.11
C ARG A 289 -29.86 34.09 -12.46
N GLU A 290 -30.58 34.59 -11.45
CA GLU A 290 -31.73 35.47 -11.64
C GLU A 290 -31.39 36.93 -11.36
N HIS A 291 -30.50 37.19 -10.41
CA HIS A 291 -30.15 38.52 -9.92
C HIS A 291 -28.70 38.88 -10.29
N PRO A 292 -28.50 39.87 -11.17
CA PRO A 292 -27.16 40.29 -11.54
C PRO A 292 -26.43 40.95 -10.37
N LEU A 293 -25.13 40.65 -10.22
CA LEU A 293 -24.27 41.21 -9.19
C LEU A 293 -23.38 42.32 -9.75
N GLY A 294 -23.26 43.42 -9.01
CA GLY A 294 -22.29 44.47 -9.37
C GLY A 294 -20.84 43.97 -9.30
N GLU A 295 -19.96 44.51 -10.14
CA GLU A 295 -18.56 44.08 -10.23
C GLU A 295 -17.81 44.10 -8.88
N ARG A 296 -18.13 45.06 -8.01
CA ARG A 296 -17.54 45.15 -6.66
C ARG A 296 -17.85 43.91 -5.80
N ALA A 297 -19.06 43.36 -5.90
CA ALA A 297 -19.44 42.17 -5.16
C ALA A 297 -18.76 40.92 -5.71
N ILE A 298 -18.63 40.82 -7.03
CA ILE A 298 -17.92 39.73 -7.71
C ILE A 298 -16.43 39.76 -7.33
N PHE A 299 -15.80 40.95 -7.36
CA PHE A 299 -14.41 41.13 -6.96
C PHE A 299 -14.17 40.72 -5.50
N LEU A 300 -15.03 41.12 -4.56
CA LEU A 300 -14.88 40.73 -3.16
C LEU A 300 -14.98 39.21 -2.96
N ARG A 301 -15.92 38.55 -3.65
CA ARG A 301 -16.08 37.09 -3.62
C ARG A 301 -14.86 36.37 -4.22
N PHE A 302 -14.34 36.90 -5.34
CA PHE A 302 -13.09 36.44 -5.93
C PHE A 302 -11.93 36.56 -4.94
N ALA A 303 -11.75 37.71 -4.29
CA ALA A 303 -10.69 37.93 -3.32
C ALA A 303 -10.78 36.95 -2.13
N ILE A 304 -11.98 36.69 -1.61
CA ILE A 304 -12.19 35.70 -0.55
C ILE A 304 -11.83 34.29 -1.03
N ALA A 305 -12.24 33.92 -2.24
CA ALA A 305 -11.95 32.61 -2.82
C ALA A 305 -10.45 32.41 -3.08
N GLU A 306 -9.77 33.42 -3.62
CA GLU A 306 -8.32 33.42 -3.82
C GLU A 306 -7.59 33.28 -2.48
N LEU A 307 -7.91 34.12 -1.49
CA LEU A 307 -7.28 34.08 -0.17
C LEU A 307 -7.45 32.73 0.53
N SER A 308 -8.66 32.15 0.48
CA SER A 308 -8.96 30.85 1.08
C SER A 308 -8.19 29.72 0.41
N THR A 309 -8.11 29.73 -0.92
CA THR A 309 -7.32 28.77 -1.70
C THR A 309 -5.83 28.92 -1.40
N MET A 310 -5.33 30.17 -1.34
CA MET A 310 -3.93 30.47 -1.06
C MET A 310 -3.51 29.99 0.33
N ALA A 311 -4.37 30.14 1.34
CA ALA A 311 -4.12 29.68 2.69
C ALA A 311 -3.86 28.16 2.73
N LEU A 312 -4.76 27.36 2.12
CA LEU A 312 -4.60 25.91 2.07
C LEU A 312 -3.38 25.47 1.25
N LEU A 313 -3.17 26.06 0.07
CA LEU A 313 -2.01 25.77 -0.76
C LEU A 313 -0.70 26.08 -0.02
N SER A 314 -0.63 27.20 0.72
CA SER A 314 0.55 27.58 1.50
C SER A 314 0.86 26.60 2.62
N VAL A 315 -0.16 26.05 3.30
CA VAL A 315 0.01 25.01 4.33
C VAL A 315 0.46 23.70 3.70
N GLY A 316 -0.13 23.30 2.55
CA GLY A 316 0.34 22.15 1.79
C GLY A 316 1.82 22.29 1.39
N MET A 317 2.21 23.45 0.88
CA MET A 317 3.62 23.76 0.54
C MET A 317 4.52 23.77 1.77
N LEU A 318 4.06 24.25 2.92
CA LEU A 318 4.80 24.17 4.18
C LEU A 318 5.12 22.71 4.54
N VAL A 319 4.14 21.81 4.45
CA VAL A 319 4.35 20.37 4.66
C VAL A 319 5.37 19.83 3.68
N GLY A 320 5.25 20.15 2.39
CA GLY A 320 6.22 19.78 1.37
C GLY A 320 7.65 20.22 1.74
N ARG A 321 7.82 21.46 2.24
CA ARG A 321 9.14 22.01 2.60
C ARG A 321 9.74 21.28 3.78
N LEU A 322 8.91 20.91 4.76
CA LEU A 322 9.35 20.12 5.91
C LEU A 322 9.75 18.71 5.50
N MET A 323 9.04 18.08 4.57
CA MET A 323 9.43 16.78 4.00
C MET A 323 10.77 16.86 3.27
N VAL A 324 10.99 17.91 2.48
CA VAL A 324 12.26 18.17 1.79
C VAL A 324 13.40 18.38 2.81
N ARG A 325 13.21 19.23 3.82
CA ARG A 325 14.21 19.47 4.87
C ARG A 325 14.56 18.20 5.64
N ALA A 326 13.58 17.35 5.93
CA ALA A 326 13.81 16.06 6.58
C ALA A 326 14.66 15.11 5.71
N ARG A 327 14.53 15.18 4.38
CA ARG A 327 15.35 14.41 3.43
C ARG A 327 16.76 14.96 3.29
N GLU A 328 16.93 16.28 3.37
CA GLU A 328 18.24 16.96 3.26
C GLU A 328 19.01 17.05 4.58
N ALA A 329 18.37 16.79 5.73
CA ALA A 329 19.01 16.85 7.04
C ALA A 329 20.22 15.91 7.11
N PRO A 330 21.42 16.40 7.49
CA PRO A 330 22.59 15.55 7.63
C PRO A 330 22.32 14.47 8.68
N PRO A 331 22.70 13.20 8.43
CA PRO A 331 22.52 12.15 9.43
C PRO A 331 23.23 12.60 10.71
N SER A 332 22.47 12.67 11.81
CA SER A 332 22.96 13.13 13.11
C SER A 332 24.28 12.44 13.46
N ARG A 333 25.34 13.22 13.69
CA ARG A 333 26.70 12.79 14.08
C ARG A 333 26.79 12.00 15.41
N ILE A 334 25.66 11.56 15.97
CA ILE A 334 25.57 10.84 17.24
C ILE A 334 25.01 9.44 16.99
N ARG A 335 25.68 8.69 16.11
CA ARG A 335 25.91 7.27 16.36
C ARG A 335 27.42 7.15 16.40
N PRO A 336 28.04 6.56 17.45
CA PRO A 336 29.40 6.08 17.28
C PRO A 336 29.34 5.20 16.04
N GLN A 337 30.06 5.60 14.99
CA GLN A 337 30.33 4.69 13.89
C GLN A 337 30.94 3.47 14.57
N PRO A 338 30.31 2.27 14.58
CA PRO A 338 31.16 1.11 14.60
C PRO A 338 32.07 1.35 13.40
N THR A 339 33.37 1.23 13.59
CA THR A 339 34.38 1.24 12.53
C THR A 339 33.97 0.23 11.47
N ARG A 340 33.04 0.65 10.61
CA ARG A 340 32.75 0.07 9.32
C ARG A 340 33.87 0.63 8.47
N THR A 341 35.03 0.01 8.59
CA THR A 341 35.65 -0.48 7.36
C THR A 341 34.51 -1.09 6.56
N ARG A 342 33.95 -0.33 5.61
CA ARG A 342 33.26 -0.94 4.49
C ARG A 342 34.29 -1.97 4.02
N PRO A 343 34.01 -3.28 4.06
CA PRO A 343 34.82 -4.17 3.28
C PRO A 343 34.71 -3.58 1.88
N GLN A 344 35.81 -3.07 1.33
CA GLN A 344 35.88 -2.94 -0.11
C GLN A 344 35.42 -4.29 -0.63
N PRO A 345 34.48 -4.34 -1.60
CA PRO A 345 34.12 -5.61 -2.21
C PRO A 345 35.44 -6.24 -2.64
N ARG A 346 35.84 -7.34 -1.99
CA ARG A 346 36.96 -8.13 -2.49
C ARG A 346 36.55 -8.51 -3.90
N GLU A 347 37.22 -7.92 -4.89
CA GLU A 347 36.99 -8.26 -6.29
C GLU A 347 37.06 -9.78 -6.42
N GLY A 348 36.00 -10.39 -6.97
CA GLY A 348 35.90 -11.84 -7.13
C GLY A 348 35.01 -12.61 -6.13
N MET A 349 34.51 -11.99 -5.04
CA MET A 349 33.51 -12.69 -4.21
C MET A 349 32.10 -12.59 -4.82
N PRO A 350 31.40 -13.72 -5.05
CA PRO A 350 30.10 -13.68 -5.68
C PRO A 350 29.04 -13.12 -4.72
N ALA A 351 28.17 -12.22 -5.21
CA ALA A 351 27.21 -11.43 -4.41
C ALA A 351 26.38 -12.28 -3.41
N ALA A 352 25.96 -11.76 -2.27
CA ALA A 352 25.11 -12.55 -1.36
C ALA A 352 23.76 -12.95 -2.03
N PRO A 353 23.24 -14.16 -1.83
CA PRO A 353 21.90 -14.54 -2.29
C PRO A 353 20.80 -13.69 -1.61
N PRO A 354 19.63 -13.48 -2.24
CA PRO A 354 19.25 -13.98 -3.56
C PRO A 354 19.94 -13.22 -4.71
N ARG A 355 20.33 -13.98 -5.74
CA ARG A 355 20.96 -13.53 -7.00
C ARG A 355 20.01 -13.75 -8.18
N ARG A 356 20.41 -13.30 -9.38
CA ARG A 356 19.69 -13.57 -10.64
C ARG A 356 19.19 -15.02 -10.79
N ILE A 357 20.02 -16.03 -10.52
CA ILE A 357 19.63 -17.45 -10.63
C ILE A 357 18.46 -17.82 -9.70
N HIS A 358 18.40 -17.22 -8.51
CA HIS A 358 17.33 -17.48 -7.54
C HIS A 358 16.02 -16.86 -8.03
N TYR A 359 16.08 -15.63 -8.54
CA TYR A 359 14.93 -15.00 -9.18
C TYR A 359 14.47 -15.78 -10.41
N ALA A 360 15.39 -16.36 -11.20
CA ALA A 360 15.04 -17.14 -12.38
C ALA A 360 14.35 -18.44 -12.00
N LEU A 361 14.89 -19.17 -11.02
CA LEU A 361 14.28 -20.38 -10.49
C LEU A 361 12.92 -20.10 -9.87
N LEU A 362 12.79 -19.05 -9.06
CA LEU A 362 11.52 -18.63 -8.48
C LEU A 362 10.51 -18.20 -9.57
N SER A 363 10.95 -17.49 -10.61
CA SER A 363 10.07 -17.12 -11.73
C SER A 363 9.57 -18.36 -12.47
N ALA A 364 10.44 -19.34 -12.72
CA ALA A 364 10.06 -20.57 -13.41
C ALA A 364 9.10 -21.43 -12.59
N LEU A 365 9.39 -21.61 -11.28
CA LEU A 365 8.50 -22.31 -10.37
C LEU A 365 7.14 -21.63 -10.27
N TYR A 366 7.13 -20.30 -10.19
CA TYR A 366 5.90 -19.53 -10.06
C TYR A 366 5.10 -19.48 -11.36
N ALA A 367 5.76 -19.40 -12.53
CA ALA A 367 5.09 -19.57 -13.82
C ALA A 367 4.47 -20.96 -13.95
N GLY A 368 5.17 -22.01 -13.51
CA GLY A 368 4.62 -23.36 -13.45
C GLY A 368 3.40 -23.46 -12.52
N PHE A 369 3.45 -22.79 -11.36
CA PHE A 369 2.32 -22.68 -10.44
C PHE A 369 1.13 -21.94 -11.09
N ALA A 370 1.35 -20.83 -11.79
CA ALA A 370 0.30 -20.09 -12.48
C ALA A 370 -0.35 -20.93 -13.58
N ILE A 371 0.45 -21.56 -14.45
CA ILE A 371 -0.05 -22.48 -15.49
C ILE A 371 -0.87 -23.61 -14.86
N TYR A 372 -0.33 -24.26 -13.82
CA TYR A 372 -1.04 -25.33 -13.14
C TYR A 372 -2.37 -24.86 -12.54
N GLY A 373 -2.36 -23.74 -11.80
CA GLY A 373 -3.53 -23.16 -11.15
C GLY A 373 -4.64 -22.78 -12.14
N SER A 374 -4.27 -22.34 -13.34
CA SER A 374 -5.21 -22.00 -14.42
C SER A 374 -5.79 -23.24 -15.14
N LEU A 375 -5.16 -24.42 -15.01
CA LEU A 375 -5.60 -25.66 -15.67
C LEU A 375 -6.33 -26.65 -14.74
N VAL A 376 -6.12 -26.58 -13.42
CA VAL A 376 -6.90 -27.33 -12.41
C VAL A 376 -8.39 -27.13 -12.70
N PRO A 377 -9.30 -28.12 -12.65
CA PRO A 377 -9.16 -29.46 -12.11
C PRO A 377 -8.54 -30.50 -13.06
N LEU A 378 -7.90 -30.07 -14.17
CA LEU A 378 -7.24 -30.95 -15.16
C LEU A 378 -8.19 -31.95 -15.84
N GLN A 379 -9.44 -31.55 -16.07
CA GLN A 379 -10.42 -32.35 -16.81
C GLN A 379 -10.24 -32.18 -18.32
N PHE A 380 -9.25 -32.87 -18.88
CA PHE A 380 -8.97 -32.80 -20.31
C PHE A 380 -10.12 -33.36 -21.15
N ARG A 381 -10.58 -32.58 -22.13
CA ARG A 381 -11.46 -33.02 -23.21
C ARG A 381 -10.81 -32.68 -24.54
N ALA A 382 -10.66 -33.69 -25.39
CA ALA A 382 -10.13 -33.49 -26.72
C ALA A 382 -11.07 -32.60 -27.56
N VAL A 383 -10.54 -31.48 -28.03
CA VAL A 383 -11.18 -30.60 -29.01
C VAL A 383 -10.24 -30.53 -30.22
N PRO A 384 -10.74 -30.74 -31.44
CA PRO A 384 -9.94 -30.55 -32.65
C PRO A 384 -9.34 -29.13 -32.72
N LEU A 385 -8.10 -29.01 -33.23
CA LEU A 385 -7.35 -27.76 -33.18
C LEU A 385 -8.02 -26.61 -33.95
N ASP A 386 -8.64 -26.93 -35.08
CA ASP A 386 -9.45 -26.02 -35.89
C ASP A 386 -10.62 -25.44 -35.10
N GLN A 387 -11.34 -26.29 -34.37
CA GLN A 387 -12.45 -25.86 -33.51
C GLN A 387 -11.97 -25.07 -32.30
N ALA A 388 -10.84 -25.44 -31.70
CA ALA A 388 -10.25 -24.70 -30.60
C ALA A 388 -9.81 -23.29 -31.06
N TRP A 389 -9.21 -23.18 -32.24
CA TRP A 389 -8.83 -21.91 -32.82
C TRP A 389 -10.03 -21.00 -33.10
N GLU A 390 -11.12 -21.56 -33.65
CA GLU A 390 -12.33 -20.79 -33.90
C GLU A 390 -12.99 -20.29 -32.61
N ARG A 391 -13.05 -21.16 -31.58
CA ARG A 391 -13.53 -20.75 -30.24
C ARG A 391 -12.66 -19.65 -29.64
N PHE A 392 -11.34 -19.75 -29.79
CA PHE A 392 -10.42 -18.76 -29.25
C PHE A 392 -10.55 -17.39 -29.94
N ARG A 393 -10.83 -17.36 -31.25
CA ARG A 393 -11.09 -16.10 -31.98
C ARG A 393 -12.32 -15.37 -31.46
N GLN A 394 -13.27 -16.10 -30.89
CA GLN A 394 -14.55 -15.58 -30.43
C GLN A 394 -14.63 -15.47 -28.90
N ILE A 395 -13.49 -15.45 -28.17
CA ILE A 395 -13.52 -15.35 -26.71
C ILE A 395 -14.26 -14.07 -26.26
N PRO A 396 -15.21 -14.19 -25.32
CA PRO A 396 -16.04 -13.07 -24.92
C PRO A 396 -15.30 -12.07 -24.05
N TYR A 397 -15.73 -10.81 -24.13
CA TYR A 397 -15.45 -9.79 -23.12
C TYR A 397 -16.61 -9.82 -22.10
N LEU A 398 -16.39 -10.46 -20.94
CA LEU A 398 -17.45 -10.69 -19.95
C LEU A 398 -17.84 -9.39 -19.22
N GLN A 399 -19.13 -9.20 -18.95
CA GLN A 399 -19.61 -8.04 -18.17
C GLN A 399 -19.24 -8.21 -16.69
N LEU A 400 -18.60 -7.18 -16.11
CA LEU A 400 -18.06 -7.22 -14.76
C LEU A 400 -19.17 -7.08 -13.68
N SER A 401 -19.88 -8.16 -13.36
CA SER A 401 -20.75 -8.28 -12.17
C SER A 401 -19.94 -8.29 -10.87
N ILE A 402 -20.58 -8.09 -9.70
CA ILE A 402 -19.90 -8.04 -8.38
C ILE A 402 -19.07 -9.32 -8.11
N GLU A 403 -19.60 -10.50 -8.46
CA GLU A 403 -18.88 -11.78 -8.33
C GLU A 403 -17.70 -11.87 -9.31
N SER A 404 -17.82 -11.36 -10.53
CA SER A 404 -16.69 -11.36 -11.49
C SER A 404 -15.54 -10.40 -11.12
N ARG A 405 -15.75 -9.48 -10.16
CA ARG A 405 -14.70 -8.55 -9.72
C ARG A 405 -13.62 -9.24 -8.89
N SER A 406 -13.99 -10.27 -8.10
CA SER A 406 -12.99 -11.04 -7.35
C SER A 406 -12.13 -11.89 -8.28
N ASP A 407 -12.73 -12.50 -9.30
CA ASP A 407 -11.99 -13.26 -10.33
C ASP A 407 -11.00 -12.37 -11.07
N TRP A 408 -11.44 -11.17 -11.46
CA TRP A 408 -10.59 -10.19 -12.13
C TRP A 408 -9.40 -9.76 -11.25
N VAL A 409 -9.64 -9.51 -9.96
CA VAL A 409 -8.57 -9.18 -9.00
C VAL A 409 -7.64 -10.37 -8.76
N ALA A 410 -8.16 -11.59 -8.68
CA ALA A 410 -7.37 -12.80 -8.52
C ALA A 410 -6.37 -13.00 -9.68
N ASN A 411 -6.80 -12.76 -10.92
CA ASN A 411 -5.95 -12.86 -12.10
C ASN A 411 -4.88 -11.76 -12.17
N ILE A 412 -5.21 -10.53 -11.74
CA ILE A 412 -4.19 -9.48 -11.54
C ILE A 412 -3.16 -9.95 -10.50
N LEU A 413 -3.62 -10.40 -9.33
CA LEU A 413 -2.75 -10.83 -8.24
C LEU A 413 -1.90 -12.05 -8.59
N LEU A 414 -2.37 -12.91 -9.49
CA LEU A 414 -1.62 -14.06 -9.99
C LEU A 414 -0.39 -13.62 -10.78
N PHE A 415 -0.45 -12.58 -11.59
CA PHE A 415 0.70 -12.16 -12.43
C PHE A 415 1.59 -11.08 -11.79
N VAL A 416 1.15 -10.43 -10.71
CA VAL A 416 1.98 -9.49 -9.94
C VAL A 416 3.30 -10.11 -9.48
N PRO A 417 3.33 -11.28 -8.80
CA PRO A 417 4.59 -11.89 -8.37
C PRO A 417 5.44 -12.33 -9.56
N LEU A 418 4.83 -12.82 -10.65
CA LEU A 418 5.56 -13.22 -11.84
C LEU A 418 6.31 -12.03 -12.48
N GLY A 419 5.62 -10.91 -12.70
CA GLY A 419 6.22 -9.68 -13.22
C GLY A 419 7.34 -9.14 -12.31
N PHE A 420 7.13 -9.19 -10.99
CA PHE A 420 8.13 -8.79 -10.01
C PHE A 420 9.39 -9.68 -10.05
N LEU A 421 9.21 -11.00 -10.09
CA LEU A 421 10.31 -11.97 -10.10
C LEU A 421 11.12 -11.88 -11.40
N LEU A 422 10.44 -11.77 -12.55
CA LEU A 422 11.09 -11.56 -13.86
C LEU A 422 11.88 -10.25 -13.89
N ALA A 423 11.33 -9.15 -13.36
CA ALA A 423 12.08 -7.90 -13.21
C ALA A 423 13.34 -8.11 -12.33
N GLY A 424 13.23 -8.93 -11.29
CA GLY A 424 14.36 -9.40 -10.49
C GLY A 424 15.43 -10.14 -11.28
N VAL A 425 15.05 -11.06 -12.17
CA VAL A 425 15.98 -11.77 -13.08
C VAL A 425 16.79 -10.79 -13.91
N HIS A 426 16.16 -9.73 -14.41
CA HIS A 426 16.81 -8.77 -15.28
C HIS A 426 17.65 -7.73 -14.54
N ARG A 427 17.28 -7.37 -13.30
CA ARG A 427 17.75 -6.11 -12.68
C ARG A 427 18.43 -6.24 -11.33
N VAL A 428 18.30 -7.37 -10.62
CA VAL A 428 18.77 -7.52 -9.22
C VAL A 428 20.23 -7.14 -8.97
N ASP A 429 21.15 -7.55 -9.86
CA ASP A 429 22.59 -7.32 -9.72
C ASP A 429 23.14 -6.33 -10.74
N ARG A 430 22.26 -5.61 -11.46
CA ARG A 430 22.68 -4.69 -12.52
C ARG A 430 22.61 -3.23 -12.08
N PRO A 431 23.65 -2.42 -12.37
CA PRO A 431 23.62 -0.98 -12.11
C PRO A 431 22.52 -0.29 -12.93
N GLY A 432 21.88 0.71 -12.33
CA GLY A 432 20.82 1.51 -12.95
C GLY A 432 19.82 2.04 -11.95
N GLY A 433 19.00 3.00 -12.34
CA GLY A 433 17.87 3.52 -11.55
C GLY A 433 16.54 2.87 -11.92
N ARG A 434 15.45 3.37 -11.31
CA ARG A 434 14.06 2.91 -11.53
C ARG A 434 13.68 2.83 -13.01
N TYR A 435 14.18 3.74 -13.84
CA TYR A 435 13.92 3.77 -15.28
C TYR A 435 14.42 2.54 -16.04
N ARG A 436 15.61 2.04 -15.71
CA ARG A 436 16.11 0.81 -16.34
C ARG A 436 15.37 -0.43 -15.83
N ASP A 437 14.75 -0.32 -14.65
CA ASP A 437 13.89 -1.36 -14.11
C ASP A 437 12.54 -1.37 -14.84
N LEU A 438 11.95 -0.19 -15.09
CA LEU A 438 10.74 -0.04 -15.90
C LEU A 438 10.97 -0.35 -17.39
N ALA A 439 12.14 -0.06 -17.95
CA ALA A 439 12.49 -0.44 -19.32
C ALA A 439 12.52 -1.97 -19.51
N ALA A 440 12.67 -2.75 -18.43
CA ALA A 440 12.52 -4.21 -18.52
C ALA A 440 11.07 -4.62 -18.82
N ALA A 441 10.07 -3.77 -18.54
CA ALA A 441 8.67 -4.00 -18.89
C ALA A 441 8.48 -4.20 -20.40
N ALA A 442 9.30 -3.54 -21.24
CA ALA A 442 9.24 -3.66 -22.70
C ALA A 442 9.39 -5.11 -23.21
N TRP A 443 10.00 -5.99 -22.42
CA TRP A 443 10.18 -7.41 -22.75
C TRP A 443 9.40 -8.33 -21.81
N ILE A 444 9.28 -7.96 -20.52
CA ILE A 444 8.55 -8.76 -19.53
C ILE A 444 7.05 -8.77 -19.82
N VAL A 445 6.47 -7.60 -20.10
CA VAL A 445 5.01 -7.48 -20.29
C VAL A 445 4.54 -8.23 -21.54
N PRO A 446 5.19 -8.10 -22.72
CA PRO A 446 4.86 -8.96 -23.86
C PRO A 446 5.06 -10.45 -23.58
N GLY A 447 6.10 -10.83 -22.85
CA GLY A 447 6.33 -12.23 -22.47
C GLY A 447 5.21 -12.79 -21.57
N CYS A 448 4.76 -12.01 -20.59
CA CYS A 448 3.62 -12.38 -19.75
C CYS A 448 2.30 -12.41 -20.56
N ALA A 449 2.10 -11.46 -21.48
CA ALA A 449 0.92 -11.47 -22.35
C ALA A 449 0.87 -12.73 -23.23
N LEU A 450 2.00 -13.12 -23.81
CA LEU A 450 2.11 -14.36 -24.59
C LEU A 450 1.85 -15.59 -23.73
N LEU A 451 2.38 -15.63 -22.50
CA LEU A 451 2.09 -16.72 -21.57
C LEU A 451 0.60 -16.79 -21.22
N SER A 452 -0.02 -15.65 -20.91
CA SER A 452 -1.44 -15.54 -20.61
C SER A 452 -2.32 -16.03 -21.76
N ILE A 453 -2.06 -15.54 -22.98
CA ILE A 453 -2.73 -16.00 -24.22
C ILE A 453 -2.58 -17.51 -24.41
N ALA A 454 -1.38 -18.05 -24.16
CA ALA A 454 -1.12 -19.49 -24.28
C ALA A 454 -1.89 -20.30 -23.22
N ILE A 455 -1.99 -19.79 -21.98
CA ILE A 455 -2.76 -20.41 -20.90
C ILE A 455 -4.25 -20.44 -21.29
N GLU A 456 -4.82 -19.30 -21.67
CA GLU A 456 -6.22 -19.18 -22.09
C GLU A 456 -6.54 -20.08 -23.29
N PHE A 457 -5.66 -20.10 -24.30
CA PHE A 457 -5.82 -21.01 -25.42
C PHE A 457 -5.84 -22.48 -24.96
N THR A 458 -4.92 -22.84 -24.06
CA THR A 458 -4.83 -24.20 -23.51
C THR A 458 -6.07 -24.58 -22.69
N GLN A 459 -6.72 -23.64 -21.99
CA GLN A 459 -7.91 -23.90 -21.19
C GLN A 459 -9.12 -24.39 -22.00
N ILE A 460 -9.14 -24.20 -23.32
CA ILE A 460 -10.21 -24.72 -24.20
C ILE A 460 -10.35 -26.25 -24.08
N TRP A 461 -9.24 -26.94 -23.84
CA TRP A 461 -9.22 -28.38 -23.63
C TRP A 461 -9.59 -28.81 -22.19
N PHE A 462 -9.88 -27.87 -21.28
CA PHE A 462 -10.14 -28.16 -19.86
C PHE A 462 -11.48 -27.57 -19.36
N PRO A 463 -12.64 -27.95 -19.91
CA PRO A 463 -13.94 -27.59 -19.33
C PRO A 463 -14.02 -28.17 -17.90
N PRO A 464 -14.30 -27.38 -16.83
CA PRO A 464 -15.20 -26.21 -16.76
C PRO A 464 -14.52 -24.83 -16.88
N ARG A 465 -13.25 -24.73 -17.30
CA ARG A 465 -12.59 -23.42 -17.42
C ARG A 465 -13.26 -22.54 -18.47
N THR A 466 -13.50 -21.30 -18.09
CA THR A 466 -14.04 -20.25 -18.95
C THR A 466 -12.89 -19.40 -19.46
N VAL A 467 -12.79 -19.30 -20.78
CA VAL A 467 -11.79 -18.45 -21.43
C VAL A 467 -12.33 -17.03 -21.61
N SER A 468 -11.52 -16.01 -21.36
CA SER A 468 -11.99 -14.62 -21.46
C SER A 468 -10.89 -13.62 -21.82
N GLN A 469 -11.27 -12.54 -22.51
CA GLN A 469 -10.35 -11.42 -22.77
C GLN A 469 -10.01 -10.65 -21.48
N ASN A 470 -10.90 -10.70 -20.49
CA ASN A 470 -10.73 -10.00 -19.21
C ASN A 470 -9.56 -10.59 -18.42
N ASP A 471 -9.37 -11.90 -18.49
CA ASP A 471 -8.31 -12.61 -17.77
C ASP A 471 -6.95 -12.30 -18.37
N VAL A 472 -6.84 -12.27 -19.71
CA VAL A 472 -5.63 -11.80 -20.39
C VAL A 472 -5.29 -10.36 -19.99
N ALA A 473 -6.27 -9.47 -20.01
CA ALA A 473 -6.06 -8.09 -19.61
C ALA A 473 -5.65 -7.97 -18.13
N ALA A 474 -6.30 -8.71 -17.23
CA ALA A 474 -6.01 -8.76 -15.81
C ALA A 474 -4.57 -9.22 -15.54
N GLU A 475 -4.16 -10.33 -16.15
CA GLU A 475 -2.83 -10.90 -15.99
C GLU A 475 -1.74 -9.96 -16.53
N VAL A 476 -2.00 -9.29 -17.67
CA VAL A 476 -1.09 -8.26 -18.21
C VAL A 476 -0.97 -7.05 -17.28
N ILE A 477 -2.09 -6.58 -16.72
CA ILE A 477 -2.09 -5.52 -15.70
C ILE A 477 -1.30 -5.96 -14.46
N GLY A 478 -1.49 -7.21 -14.02
CA GLY A 478 -0.73 -7.81 -12.93
C GLY A 478 0.77 -7.80 -13.19
N ALA A 479 1.20 -8.24 -14.38
CA ALA A 479 2.60 -8.23 -14.77
C ALA A 479 3.19 -6.80 -14.77
N MET A 480 2.47 -5.82 -15.31
CA MET A 480 2.87 -4.41 -15.27
C MET A 480 3.02 -3.90 -13.83
N ALA A 481 2.05 -4.18 -12.97
CA ALA A 481 2.10 -3.83 -11.55
C ALA A 481 3.28 -4.51 -10.83
N GLY A 482 3.57 -5.77 -11.14
CA GLY A 482 4.73 -6.50 -10.63
C GLY A 482 6.07 -5.82 -10.96
N VAL A 483 6.26 -5.40 -12.22
CA VAL A 483 7.44 -4.64 -12.65
C VAL A 483 7.50 -3.27 -11.94
N GLY A 484 6.35 -2.61 -11.78
CA GLY A 484 6.21 -1.36 -11.03
C GLY A 484 6.66 -1.50 -9.58
N ILE A 485 6.16 -2.52 -8.87
CA ILE A 485 6.53 -2.84 -7.48
C ILE A 485 8.03 -3.14 -7.38
N TRP A 486 8.59 -3.88 -8.35
CA TRP A 486 10.03 -4.12 -8.41
C TRP A 486 10.82 -2.81 -8.53
N SER A 487 10.40 -1.88 -9.40
CA SER A 487 11.08 -0.60 -9.57
C SER A 487 11.05 0.26 -8.29
N LEU A 488 9.97 0.17 -7.51
CA LEU A 488 9.79 0.94 -6.28
C LEU A 488 10.55 0.33 -5.09
N ALA A 489 10.49 -1.00 -4.93
CA ALA A 489 10.90 -1.68 -3.71
C ALA A 489 11.78 -2.92 -3.93
N GLY A 490 11.85 -3.50 -5.13
CA GLY A 490 12.50 -4.79 -5.40
C GLY A 490 13.97 -4.86 -4.99
N ARG A 491 14.74 -3.79 -5.26
CA ARG A 491 16.14 -3.68 -4.81
C ARG A 491 16.27 -3.59 -3.29
N ARG A 492 15.39 -2.82 -2.65
CA ARG A 492 15.38 -2.67 -1.19
C ARG A 492 14.98 -3.99 -0.53
N ALA A 493 13.97 -4.67 -1.06
CA ALA A 493 13.54 -6.00 -0.65
C ALA A 493 14.69 -7.02 -0.80
N THR A 494 15.40 -6.99 -1.93
CA THR A 494 16.59 -7.83 -2.15
C THR A 494 17.69 -7.53 -1.14
N MET A 495 17.98 -6.26 -0.87
CA MET A 495 18.98 -5.90 0.15
C MET A 495 18.58 -6.38 1.54
N ILE A 496 17.30 -6.25 1.91
CA ILE A 496 16.77 -6.77 3.18
C ILE A 496 16.90 -8.30 3.21
N ALA A 497 16.59 -9.00 2.12
CA ALA A 497 16.73 -10.45 2.02
C ALA A 497 18.20 -10.90 2.11
N ARG A 498 19.12 -10.18 1.45
CA ARG A 498 20.58 -10.40 1.55
C ARG A 498 21.08 -10.14 2.96
N GLU A 499 20.63 -9.06 3.59
CA GLU A 499 20.96 -8.75 4.98
C GLU A 499 20.41 -9.83 5.91
N TYR A 500 19.20 -10.33 5.67
CA TYR A 500 18.63 -11.44 6.42
C TYR A 500 19.44 -12.73 6.25
N LEU A 501 19.76 -13.12 5.02
CA LEU A 501 20.55 -14.33 4.76
C LEU A 501 22.01 -14.20 5.25
N GLY A 502 22.56 -12.98 5.25
CA GLY A 502 23.93 -12.68 5.67
C GLY A 502 24.10 -12.28 7.14
N THR A 503 23.04 -11.94 7.88
CA THR A 503 23.16 -11.49 9.27
C THR A 503 23.30 -12.66 10.23
N SER A 504 24.30 -12.58 11.11
CA SER A 504 24.47 -13.48 12.25
C SER A 504 23.71 -13.04 13.51
N SER A 505 22.81 -12.05 13.43
CA SER A 505 22.01 -11.63 14.58
C SER A 505 20.65 -12.32 14.62
N SER A 506 20.47 -13.25 15.56
CA SER A 506 19.19 -13.96 15.77
C SER A 506 18.04 -13.00 16.12
N GLY A 507 18.31 -11.91 16.84
CA GLY A 507 17.32 -10.89 17.19
C GLY A 507 16.77 -10.12 15.98
N ARG A 508 17.64 -9.74 15.03
CA ARG A 508 17.21 -9.06 13.80
C ARG A 508 16.40 -9.96 12.87
N LYS A 509 16.75 -11.24 12.81
CA LYS A 509 15.97 -12.22 12.02
C LYS A 509 14.58 -12.44 12.61
N LEU A 510 14.47 -12.57 13.93
CA LEU A 510 13.18 -12.72 14.62
C LEU A 510 12.30 -11.48 14.41
N ASP A 511 12.85 -10.28 14.58
CA ASP A 511 12.14 -9.01 14.33
C ASP A 511 11.60 -8.92 12.89
N LEU A 512 12.38 -9.35 11.88
CA LEU A 512 11.90 -9.39 10.50
C LEU A 512 10.77 -10.40 10.30
N ILE A 513 10.90 -11.60 10.86
CA ILE A 513 9.86 -12.64 10.79
C ILE A 513 8.55 -12.13 11.39
N LEU A 514 8.61 -11.50 12.56
CA LEU A 514 7.43 -10.98 13.24
C LEU A 514 6.79 -9.80 12.48
N LYS A 515 7.59 -8.98 11.79
CA LYS A 515 7.07 -7.94 10.87
C LYS A 515 6.35 -8.54 9.67
N ILE A 516 6.94 -9.57 9.05
CA ILE A 516 6.31 -10.28 7.94
C ILE A 516 4.98 -10.91 8.39
N TYR A 517 4.97 -11.52 9.58
CA TYR A 517 3.76 -12.06 10.19
C TYR A 517 2.69 -10.99 10.39
N LEU A 518 3.03 -9.83 10.96
CA LEU A 518 2.06 -8.75 11.15
C LEU A 518 1.48 -8.25 9.81
N VAL A 519 2.33 -8.08 8.79
CA VAL A 519 1.85 -7.70 7.45
C VAL A 519 0.93 -8.77 6.88
N GLY A 520 1.30 -10.05 7.00
CA GLY A 520 0.47 -11.18 6.57
C GLY A 520 -0.87 -11.22 7.29
N LEU A 521 -0.90 -10.96 8.61
CA LEU A 521 -2.12 -10.88 9.41
C LEU A 521 -3.03 -9.75 8.91
N LEU A 522 -2.49 -8.55 8.66
CA LEU A 522 -3.26 -7.42 8.15
C LEU A 522 -3.85 -7.70 6.75
N ILE A 523 -3.06 -8.32 5.86
CA ILE A 523 -3.53 -8.73 4.53
C ILE A 523 -4.63 -9.77 4.67
N TYR A 524 -4.41 -10.81 5.48
CA TYR A 524 -5.42 -11.84 5.73
C TYR A 524 -6.73 -11.22 6.20
N SER A 525 -6.67 -10.27 7.14
CA SER A 525 -7.86 -9.61 7.69
C SER A 525 -8.72 -8.88 6.66
N VAL A 526 -8.17 -8.44 5.52
CA VAL A 526 -8.93 -7.72 4.48
C VAL A 526 -9.28 -8.57 3.26
N LEU A 527 -8.71 -9.76 3.11
CA LEU A 527 -9.13 -10.72 2.09
C LEU A 527 -10.56 -11.21 2.37
N PRO A 528 -11.39 -11.44 1.33
CA PRO A 528 -11.05 -11.53 -0.10
C PRO A 528 -11.11 -10.21 -0.89
N LEU A 529 -11.24 -9.05 -0.22
CA LEU A 529 -11.39 -7.73 -0.84
C LEU A 529 -12.73 -7.49 -1.57
N ASP A 530 -13.80 -8.16 -1.14
CA ASP A 530 -15.18 -7.85 -1.52
C ASP A 530 -15.67 -6.59 -0.78
N LEU A 531 -15.10 -5.44 -1.16
CA LEU A 531 -15.28 -4.18 -0.44
C LEU A 531 -16.72 -3.66 -0.51
N THR A 532 -17.30 -3.27 0.64
CA THR A 532 -18.58 -2.57 0.73
C THR A 532 -18.40 -1.10 0.35
N LEU A 533 -18.40 -0.82 -0.95
CA LEU A 533 -18.14 0.52 -1.49
C LEU A 533 -19.38 1.45 -1.41
N SER A 534 -20.57 0.93 -1.11
CA SER A 534 -21.81 1.71 -0.99
C SER A 534 -22.41 1.64 0.42
N PRO A 535 -23.07 2.72 0.90
CA PRO A 535 -23.82 2.69 2.17
C PRO A 535 -24.92 1.62 2.21
N ALA A 536 -25.51 1.28 1.06
CA ALA A 536 -26.50 0.22 0.96
C ALA A 536 -25.92 -1.17 1.27
N ASP A 537 -24.67 -1.44 0.89
CA ASP A 537 -24.00 -2.71 1.18
C ASP A 537 -23.64 -2.85 2.66
N LEU A 538 -23.27 -1.75 3.32
CA LEU A 538 -23.06 -1.70 4.77
C LEU A 538 -24.35 -2.00 5.53
N TRP A 539 -25.48 -1.43 5.08
CA TRP A 539 -26.79 -1.72 5.67
C TRP A 539 -27.20 -3.19 5.47
N ARG A 540 -26.98 -3.75 4.27
CA ARG A 540 -27.23 -5.16 3.98
C ARG A 540 -26.41 -6.06 4.90
N LYS A 541 -25.11 -5.77 5.06
CA LYS A 541 -24.22 -6.52 5.94
C LYS A 541 -24.63 -6.48 7.42
N TYR A 542 -25.10 -5.32 7.90
CA TYR A 542 -25.67 -5.19 9.25
C TYR A 542 -26.92 -6.06 9.41
N ARG A 543 -27.85 -6.02 8.44
CA ARG A 543 -29.08 -6.83 8.43
C ARG A 543 -28.79 -8.32 8.36
N ASP A 544 -27.73 -8.73 7.67
CA ASP A 544 -27.28 -10.13 7.57
C ASP A 544 -26.59 -10.63 8.86
N GLY A 545 -26.51 -9.81 9.91
CA GLY A 545 -25.93 -10.20 11.20
C GLY A 545 -24.40 -10.33 11.20
N LYS A 546 -23.71 -9.79 10.18
CA LYS A 546 -22.25 -9.86 10.05
C LYS A 546 -21.51 -8.74 10.79
N MET A 547 -22.23 -7.86 11.49
CA MET A 547 -21.68 -6.82 12.35
C MET A 547 -22.14 -7.05 13.78
N LEU A 548 -21.25 -7.63 14.58
CA LEU A 548 -21.52 -7.97 15.98
C LEU A 548 -20.85 -6.92 16.87
N LEU A 549 -21.65 -6.16 17.61
CA LEU A 549 -21.12 -5.14 18.53
C LEU A 549 -20.26 -5.76 19.63
N PHE A 550 -20.75 -6.81 20.27
CA PHE A 550 -20.01 -7.52 21.31
C PHE A 550 -20.64 -8.90 21.57
N THR A 551 -20.03 -9.96 21.05
CA THR A 551 -20.50 -11.34 21.29
C THR A 551 -19.38 -12.23 21.80
N ILE A 552 -19.60 -12.90 22.92
CA ILE A 552 -18.64 -13.80 23.53
C ILE A 552 -18.96 -15.23 23.10
N GLY A 553 -18.31 -15.69 22.03
CA GLY A 553 -18.20 -17.12 21.72
C GLY A 553 -19.22 -17.70 20.74
N GLY A 554 -19.06 -19.00 20.48
CA GLY A 554 -19.86 -19.78 19.54
C GLY A 554 -21.12 -20.37 20.17
N THR A 555 -21.80 -21.24 19.43
CA THR A 555 -23.08 -21.85 19.82
C THR A 555 -22.99 -22.75 21.07
N ASN A 556 -21.79 -23.20 21.45
CA ASN A 556 -21.55 -23.99 22.66
C ASN A 556 -20.25 -23.58 23.39
N PRO A 557 -20.06 -23.95 24.68
CA PRO A 557 -18.90 -23.53 25.47
C PRO A 557 -17.55 -23.94 24.89
N LEU A 558 -17.47 -25.10 24.23
CA LEU A 558 -16.24 -25.59 23.61
C LEU A 558 -15.87 -24.76 22.37
N GLN A 559 -16.85 -24.39 21.55
CA GLN A 559 -16.66 -23.53 20.39
C GLN A 559 -16.28 -22.11 20.83
N SER A 560 -16.87 -21.61 21.91
CA SER A 560 -16.48 -20.34 22.54
C SER A 560 -15.03 -20.36 23.01
N ALA A 561 -14.62 -21.41 23.73
CA ALA A 561 -13.23 -21.57 24.15
C ALA A 561 -12.27 -21.64 22.95
N TYR A 562 -12.64 -22.36 21.89
CA TYR A 562 -11.86 -22.43 20.65
C TYR A 562 -11.66 -21.05 20.01
N VAL A 563 -12.73 -20.26 19.83
CA VAL A 563 -12.66 -18.92 19.21
C VAL A 563 -11.75 -18.01 20.03
N ILE A 564 -11.93 -17.98 21.35
CA ILE A 564 -11.11 -17.16 22.26
C ILE A 564 -9.63 -17.54 22.14
N LEU A 565 -9.32 -18.84 22.25
CA LEU A 565 -7.95 -19.34 22.18
C LEU A 565 -7.30 -19.05 20.82
N ALA A 566 -8.03 -19.25 19.73
CA ALA A 566 -7.53 -19.01 18.38
C ALA A 566 -7.25 -17.51 18.12
N THR A 567 -8.19 -16.62 18.50
CA THR A 567 -8.01 -15.17 18.35
C THR A 567 -6.85 -14.69 19.21
N THR A 568 -6.79 -15.08 20.49
CA THR A 568 -5.68 -14.72 21.37
C THR A 568 -4.33 -15.21 20.85
N ALA A 569 -4.24 -16.47 20.42
CA ALA A 569 -2.99 -17.04 19.89
C ALA A 569 -2.49 -16.29 18.65
N THR A 570 -3.41 -15.85 17.77
CA THR A 570 -3.07 -15.10 16.54
C THR A 570 -2.36 -13.77 16.85
N PHE A 571 -2.65 -13.14 17.98
CA PHE A 571 -2.03 -11.86 18.37
C PHE A 571 -0.76 -12.01 19.25
N VAL A 572 -0.42 -13.22 19.71
CA VAL A 572 0.82 -13.45 20.50
C VAL A 572 2.10 -13.04 19.74
N PRO A 573 2.30 -13.38 18.45
CA PRO A 573 3.49 -12.94 17.72
C PRO A 573 3.56 -11.42 17.55
N VAL A 574 2.42 -10.74 17.47
CA VAL A 574 2.36 -9.27 17.46
C VAL A 574 2.88 -8.71 18.79
N GLY A 575 2.50 -9.32 19.92
CA GLY A 575 3.05 -8.97 21.24
C GLY A 575 4.57 -9.13 21.34
N LEU A 576 5.12 -10.21 20.78
CA LEU A 576 6.58 -10.39 20.67
C LEU A 576 7.22 -9.28 19.83
N LEU A 577 6.58 -8.86 18.73
CA LEU A 577 7.08 -7.76 17.91
C LEU A 577 7.11 -6.46 18.71
N VAL A 578 6.01 -6.14 19.41
CA VAL A 578 5.90 -4.95 20.27
C VAL A 578 7.01 -4.94 21.32
N ALA A 579 7.25 -6.04 22.00
CA ALA A 579 8.33 -6.13 22.99
C ALA A 579 9.72 -5.97 22.37
N SER A 580 9.92 -6.37 21.11
CA SER A 580 11.20 -6.17 20.41
C SER A 580 11.43 -4.73 19.92
N LEU A 581 10.36 -3.98 19.63
CA LEU A 581 10.43 -2.62 19.10
C LEU A 581 10.48 -1.54 20.18
N PHE A 582 9.85 -1.78 21.34
CA PHE A 582 9.71 -0.80 22.40
C PHE A 582 10.57 -1.14 23.61
N THR A 583 11.28 -0.14 24.15
CA THR A 583 11.97 -0.31 25.44
C THR A 583 10.95 -0.55 26.55
N PRO A 584 11.22 -1.48 27.49
CA PRO A 584 10.34 -1.70 28.62
C PRO A 584 10.22 -0.43 29.47
N LEU A 585 8.99 -0.11 29.87
CA LEU A 585 8.70 0.95 30.85
C LEU A 585 9.20 0.55 32.25
N PRO A 586 9.44 1.53 33.15
CA PRO A 586 9.96 1.26 34.49
C PRO A 586 9.03 0.38 35.34
N THR A 587 7.72 0.46 35.12
CA THR A 587 6.71 -0.28 35.90
C THR A 587 6.12 -1.44 35.09
N ARG A 588 5.88 -2.58 35.75
CA ARG A 588 5.20 -3.73 35.15
C ARG A 588 3.78 -3.37 34.69
N PHE A 589 3.07 -2.58 35.50
CA PHE A 589 1.74 -2.08 35.16
C PHE A 589 1.77 -1.18 33.91
N GLY A 590 2.76 -0.29 33.78
CA GLY A 590 2.90 0.54 32.57
C GLY A 590 3.15 -0.27 31.30
N ASN A 591 3.95 -1.34 31.38
CA ASN A 591 4.15 -2.27 30.25
C ASN A 591 2.88 -3.05 29.89
N LEU A 592 2.12 -3.48 30.91
CA LEU A 592 0.83 -4.17 30.71
C LEU A 592 -0.18 -3.24 30.02
N VAL A 593 -0.41 -2.04 30.58
CA VAL A 593 -1.32 -1.04 29.99
C VAL A 593 -0.91 -0.73 28.56
N ARG A 594 0.37 -0.45 28.30
CA ARG A 594 0.87 -0.21 26.93
C ARG A 594 0.59 -1.38 25.98
N SER A 595 0.83 -2.61 26.42
CA SER A 595 0.59 -3.81 25.61
C SER A 595 -0.90 -4.00 25.29
N LEU A 596 -1.77 -3.77 26.28
CA LEU A 596 -3.22 -3.81 26.11
C LEU A 596 -3.70 -2.72 25.16
N THR A 597 -3.22 -1.48 25.31
CA THR A 597 -3.60 -0.36 24.44
C THR A 597 -3.15 -0.60 23.00
N ILE A 598 -1.91 -1.05 22.78
CA ILE A 598 -1.40 -1.34 21.43
C ILE A 598 -2.17 -2.51 20.81
N GLY A 599 -2.42 -3.57 21.58
CA GLY A 599 -3.17 -4.73 21.10
C GLY A 599 -4.63 -4.40 20.77
N ALA A 600 -5.32 -3.66 21.64
CA ALA A 600 -6.68 -3.19 21.40
C ALA A 600 -6.75 -2.24 20.18
N ALA A 601 -5.79 -1.31 20.04
CA ALA A 601 -5.76 -0.41 18.88
C ALA A 601 -5.52 -1.15 17.56
N LEU A 602 -4.64 -2.16 17.56
CA LEU A 602 -4.39 -2.96 16.37
C LEU A 602 -5.58 -3.86 16.02
N ALA A 603 -6.19 -4.50 17.02
CA ALA A 603 -7.40 -5.29 16.84
C ALA A 603 -8.56 -4.42 16.33
N ALA A 604 -8.74 -3.22 16.90
CA ALA A 604 -9.74 -2.25 16.42
C ALA A 604 -9.49 -1.85 14.96
N LEU A 605 -8.23 -1.63 14.56
CA LEU A 605 -7.89 -1.34 13.16
C LEU A 605 -8.27 -2.50 12.23
N ILE A 606 -8.03 -3.75 12.66
CA ILE A 606 -8.42 -4.95 11.92
C ILE A 606 -9.94 -5.07 11.82
N GLU A 607 -10.68 -4.88 12.92
CA GLU A 607 -12.14 -4.93 12.94
C GLU A 607 -12.75 -3.84 12.04
N ILE A 608 -12.25 -2.61 12.11
CA ILE A 608 -12.68 -1.52 11.23
C ILE A 608 -12.43 -1.87 9.76
N ALA A 609 -11.27 -2.45 9.44
CA ALA A 609 -10.98 -2.89 8.09
C ALA A 609 -11.92 -4.02 7.65
N GLN A 610 -12.28 -4.94 8.54
CA GLN A 610 -13.23 -6.03 8.28
C GLN A 610 -14.67 -5.54 8.11
N ILE A 611 -15.09 -4.43 8.74
CA ILE A 611 -16.39 -3.81 8.47
C ILE A 611 -16.53 -3.50 6.98
N LEU A 612 -15.46 -3.02 6.33
CA LEU A 612 -15.43 -2.69 4.91
C LEU A 612 -15.41 -3.89 3.95
N VAL A 613 -15.30 -5.12 4.45
CA VAL A 613 -15.18 -6.36 3.64
C VAL A 613 -16.45 -7.20 3.83
N TYR A 614 -17.31 -7.29 2.83
CA TYR A 614 -18.68 -7.81 2.99
C TYR A 614 -18.75 -9.23 3.58
N SER A 615 -17.83 -10.11 3.17
CA SER A 615 -17.77 -11.50 3.62
C SER A 615 -17.25 -11.69 5.05
N ARG A 616 -16.62 -10.68 5.65
CA ARG A 616 -16.06 -10.77 7.00
C ARG A 616 -17.09 -10.40 8.07
N VAL A 617 -17.12 -11.19 9.14
CA VAL A 617 -17.85 -10.85 10.36
C VAL A 617 -16.93 -10.02 11.24
N SER A 618 -17.37 -8.82 11.62
CA SER A 618 -16.65 -8.01 12.61
C SER A 618 -17.30 -8.19 13.98
N ASN A 619 -16.48 -8.36 15.02
CA ASN A 619 -16.91 -8.56 16.40
C ASN A 619 -16.11 -7.70 17.38
N GLY A 620 -16.78 -6.81 18.11
CA GLY A 620 -16.10 -5.97 19.10
C GLY A 620 -15.44 -6.73 20.25
N ALA A 621 -15.81 -7.99 20.51
CA ALA A 621 -15.15 -8.83 21.51
C ALA A 621 -13.70 -9.21 21.10
N ASP A 622 -13.38 -9.21 19.81
CA ASP A 622 -12.04 -9.56 19.32
C ASP A 622 -11.00 -8.48 19.68
N LEU A 623 -11.42 -7.26 20.04
CA LEU A 623 -10.54 -6.25 20.63
C LEU A 623 -9.94 -6.73 21.96
N LEU A 624 -10.73 -7.42 22.78
CA LEU A 624 -10.29 -7.93 24.07
C LEU A 624 -9.33 -9.11 23.89
N TRP A 625 -9.67 -10.06 23.02
CA TRP A 625 -8.85 -11.24 22.78
C TRP A 625 -7.56 -10.91 22.04
N GLY A 626 -7.59 -9.94 21.12
CA GLY A 626 -6.41 -9.39 20.48
C GLY A 626 -5.50 -8.65 21.46
N ALA A 627 -6.07 -7.82 22.35
CA ALA A 627 -5.31 -7.16 23.41
C ALA A 627 -4.64 -8.17 24.36
N LEU A 628 -5.38 -9.21 24.78
CA LEU A 628 -4.86 -10.30 25.60
C LEU A 628 -3.70 -11.02 24.89
N GLY A 629 -3.85 -11.34 23.61
CA GLY A 629 -2.80 -11.99 22.81
C GLY A 629 -1.52 -11.17 22.75
N VAL A 630 -1.62 -9.87 22.48
CA VAL A 630 -0.47 -8.96 22.47
C VAL A 630 0.18 -8.89 23.86
N SER A 631 -0.61 -8.78 24.93
CA SER A 631 -0.07 -8.78 26.30
C SER A 631 0.66 -10.06 26.67
N LEU A 632 0.13 -11.23 26.28
CA LEU A 632 0.81 -12.52 26.46
C LEU A 632 2.12 -12.58 25.67
N GLY A 633 2.14 -12.09 24.44
CA GLY A 633 3.37 -11.99 23.64
C GLY A 633 4.42 -11.09 24.28
N VAL A 634 4.02 -9.92 24.81
CA VAL A 634 4.94 -9.03 25.55
C VAL A 634 5.44 -9.71 26.82
N ALA A 635 4.58 -10.41 27.55
CA ALA A 635 4.96 -11.14 28.77
C ALA A 635 5.97 -12.28 28.49
N CYS A 636 5.91 -12.90 27.31
CA CYS A 636 6.87 -13.90 26.87
C CYS A 636 8.28 -13.32 26.67
N MET A 637 8.40 -12.05 26.30
CA MET A 637 9.67 -11.32 26.25
C MET A 637 9.94 -10.63 27.58
N ARG A 638 10.44 -11.38 28.56
CA ARG A 638 10.85 -10.81 29.86
C ARG A 638 11.88 -9.68 29.66
N PRO A 639 11.70 -8.51 30.32
CA PRO A 639 12.71 -7.46 30.37
C PRO A 639 13.83 -7.92 31.32
N GLU A 640 14.92 -8.45 30.77
CA GLU A 640 16.12 -8.73 31.56
C GLU A 640 16.96 -7.44 31.62
N THR A 641 17.09 -6.89 32.82
CA THR A 641 17.64 -5.58 33.15
C THR A 641 19.18 -5.53 33.19
N THR A 642 19.89 -6.53 32.69
CA THR A 642 21.36 -6.58 32.75
C THR A 642 22.01 -6.81 31.37
N PRO A 643 22.94 -5.94 30.93
CA PRO A 643 23.64 -6.08 29.63
C PRO A 643 24.47 -7.37 29.47
N ASN A 644 24.88 -8.01 30.58
CA ASN A 644 25.75 -9.19 30.58
C ASN A 644 25.01 -10.54 30.68
N ALA A 645 23.70 -10.57 30.95
CA ALA A 645 22.94 -11.83 31.03
C ALA A 645 22.46 -12.34 29.66
N ALA A 646 22.71 -11.58 28.58
CA ALA A 646 22.35 -11.95 27.21
C ALA A 646 23.02 -13.25 26.69
N ARG A 647 23.90 -13.88 27.48
CA ARG A 647 24.59 -15.13 27.12
C ARG A 647 23.94 -16.42 27.63
N GLN A 648 22.97 -16.41 28.54
CA GLN A 648 22.41 -17.66 29.08
C GLN A 648 20.90 -17.60 29.31
N ARG A 649 20.12 -17.62 28.21
CA ARG A 649 18.77 -18.20 28.26
C ARG A 649 18.89 -19.70 28.02
N THR A 650 18.94 -20.47 29.11
CA THR A 650 18.94 -21.94 29.09
C THR A 650 17.54 -22.44 28.74
N TRP A 651 17.26 -22.47 27.44
CA TRP A 651 16.27 -23.39 26.93
C TRP A 651 16.73 -24.82 27.28
N PRO A 652 15.82 -25.80 27.42
CA PRO A 652 16.25 -27.18 27.62
C PRO A 652 17.20 -27.58 26.49
N ASP A 653 18.48 -27.79 26.80
CA ASP A 653 19.49 -28.19 25.80
C ASP A 653 19.43 -29.69 25.49
N ARG A 654 18.45 -30.39 26.10
CA ARG A 654 18.21 -31.80 25.88
C ARG A 654 17.32 -32.00 24.64
N PRO A 655 17.81 -32.67 23.59
CA PRO A 655 17.06 -32.84 22.34
C PRO A 655 15.74 -33.60 22.53
N TRP A 656 15.69 -34.53 23.49
CA TRP A 656 14.47 -35.29 23.79
C TRP A 656 13.32 -34.42 24.32
N VAL A 657 13.60 -33.31 25.01
CA VAL A 657 12.54 -32.40 25.47
C VAL A 657 11.84 -31.77 24.27
N TRP A 658 12.59 -31.36 23.26
CA TRP A 658 12.04 -30.79 22.03
C TRP A 658 11.34 -31.83 21.18
N LEU A 659 11.82 -33.07 21.15
CA LEU A 659 11.11 -34.18 20.53
C LEU A 659 9.78 -34.45 21.23
N CYS A 660 9.75 -34.49 22.57
CA CYS A 660 8.51 -34.64 23.35
C CYS A 660 7.54 -33.47 23.12
N LEU A 661 8.03 -32.23 23.06
CA LEU A 661 7.20 -31.06 22.73
C LEU A 661 6.66 -31.13 21.30
N THR A 662 7.48 -31.60 20.35
CA THR A 662 7.06 -31.79 18.95
C THR A 662 5.98 -32.87 18.86
N LEU A 663 6.14 -34.00 19.56
CA LEU A 663 5.15 -35.07 19.65
C LEU A 663 3.87 -34.62 20.36
N GLY A 664 3.99 -33.87 21.45
CA GLY A 664 2.84 -33.29 22.16
C GLY A 664 2.06 -32.33 21.27
N TYR A 665 2.76 -31.44 20.55
CA TYR A 665 2.12 -30.54 19.60
C TYR A 665 1.53 -31.28 18.39
N ALA A 666 2.17 -32.34 17.91
CA ALA A 666 1.61 -33.23 16.90
C ALA A 666 0.29 -33.85 17.37
N GLY A 667 0.20 -34.27 18.64
CA GLY A 667 -1.05 -34.71 19.27
C GLY A 667 -2.12 -33.61 19.32
N VAL A 668 -1.74 -32.37 19.63
CA VAL A 668 -2.65 -31.21 19.57
C VAL A 668 -3.16 -30.97 18.14
N LEU A 669 -2.29 -31.05 17.14
CA LEU A 669 -2.70 -30.92 15.73
C LEU A 669 -3.67 -32.02 15.34
N ALA A 670 -3.35 -33.28 15.66
CA ALA A 670 -4.26 -34.39 15.42
C ALA A 670 -5.63 -34.15 16.09
N ALA A 671 -5.64 -33.70 17.34
CA ALA A 671 -6.87 -33.35 18.05
C ALA A 671 -7.67 -32.22 17.36
N ILE A 672 -7.01 -31.15 16.92
CA ILE A 672 -7.67 -30.02 16.25
C ILE A 672 -8.29 -30.44 14.91
N PHE A 673 -7.55 -31.23 14.12
CA PHE A 673 -8.00 -31.64 12.79
C PHE A 673 -8.97 -32.82 12.81
N TRP A 674 -8.96 -33.64 13.86
CA TRP A 674 -9.92 -34.73 14.05
C TRP A 674 -11.19 -34.34 14.82
N PHE A 675 -11.26 -33.13 15.38
CA PHE A 675 -12.51 -32.62 15.98
C PHE A 675 -13.65 -32.59 14.92
N PRO A 676 -14.87 -33.08 15.22
CA PRO A 676 -15.45 -33.37 16.55
C PRO A 676 -15.20 -34.77 17.16
N PHE A 677 -14.31 -35.59 16.61
CA PHE A 677 -14.01 -36.97 17.06
C PHE A 677 -15.15 -37.98 16.91
N GLU A 678 -16.13 -37.69 16.06
CA GLU A 678 -17.19 -38.64 15.73
C GLU A 678 -16.72 -39.60 14.63
N PHE A 679 -16.05 -40.69 15.01
CA PHE A 679 -15.51 -41.63 14.03
C PHE A 679 -16.58 -42.59 13.50
N THR A 680 -16.66 -42.74 12.17
CA THR A 680 -17.48 -43.76 11.51
C THR A 680 -16.66 -45.01 11.20
N ALA A 681 -17.26 -46.18 11.43
CA ALA A 681 -16.67 -47.49 11.11
C ALA A 681 -17.20 -48.08 9.79
N GLN A 682 -17.98 -47.32 9.01
CA GLN A 682 -18.59 -47.81 7.78
C GLN A 682 -17.56 -47.98 6.66
N LYS A 683 -17.13 -49.22 6.42
CA LYS A 683 -16.05 -49.56 5.47
C LYS A 683 -16.25 -49.00 4.06
N GLY A 684 -17.49 -49.04 3.53
CA GLY A 684 -17.79 -48.54 2.19
C GLY A 684 -17.51 -47.04 2.03
N LEU A 685 -17.97 -46.24 2.99
CA LEU A 685 -17.76 -44.79 3.02
C LEU A 685 -16.28 -44.42 3.20
N VAL A 686 -15.55 -45.17 4.04
CA VAL A 686 -14.10 -44.95 4.25
C VAL A 686 -13.31 -45.25 2.97
N LEU A 687 -13.60 -46.35 2.27
CA LEU A 687 -12.93 -46.71 1.02
C LEU A 687 -13.17 -45.67 -0.09
N GLU A 688 -14.41 -45.17 -0.21
CA GLU A 688 -14.75 -44.11 -1.15
C GLU A 688 -13.96 -42.82 -0.89
N ARG A 689 -13.84 -42.43 0.39
CA ARG A 689 -13.09 -41.23 0.79
C ARG A 689 -11.59 -41.37 0.58
N LEU A 690 -11.06 -42.57 0.84
CA LEU A 690 -9.64 -42.87 0.64
C LEU A 690 -9.29 -42.85 -0.86
N ALA A 691 -10.19 -43.34 -1.74
CA ALA A 691 -10.06 -43.15 -3.18
C ALA A 691 -10.18 -41.66 -3.59
N GLY A 692 -11.07 -40.91 -2.92
CA GLY A 692 -11.23 -39.47 -3.11
C GLY A 692 -10.06 -38.60 -2.65
N MET A 693 -9.14 -39.14 -1.84
CA MET A 693 -7.97 -38.42 -1.33
C MET A 693 -6.93 -38.13 -2.43
N ALA A 694 -6.84 -39.01 -3.44
CA ALA A 694 -5.90 -38.89 -4.56
C ALA A 694 -6.40 -37.95 -5.69
N ARG A 695 -7.31 -37.02 -5.38
CA ARG A 695 -7.76 -35.99 -6.33
C ARG A 695 -6.59 -35.10 -6.76
N VAL A 696 -6.75 -34.49 -7.92
CA VAL A 696 -5.83 -33.47 -8.43
C VAL A 696 -5.63 -32.39 -7.35
N PRO A 697 -4.38 -32.09 -6.93
CA PRO A 697 -4.14 -31.07 -5.92
C PRO A 697 -4.79 -29.74 -6.26
N TYR A 698 -5.34 -29.07 -5.25
CA TYR A 698 -6.08 -27.82 -5.33
C TYR A 698 -7.45 -27.89 -6.05
N SER A 699 -7.87 -29.06 -6.56
CA SER A 699 -9.16 -29.21 -7.24
C SER A 699 -10.36 -29.00 -6.32
N ALA A 700 -10.29 -29.41 -5.04
CA ALA A 700 -11.35 -29.15 -4.07
C ALA A 700 -11.46 -27.66 -3.71
N LEU A 701 -10.31 -26.96 -3.64
CA LEU A 701 -10.28 -25.53 -3.37
C LEU A 701 -10.89 -24.73 -4.54
N TYR A 702 -10.63 -25.15 -5.78
CA TYR A 702 -11.22 -24.53 -6.97
C TYR A 702 -12.75 -24.63 -7.02
N ARG A 703 -13.34 -25.72 -6.51
CA ARG A 703 -14.81 -25.88 -6.48
C ARG A 703 -15.47 -25.15 -5.32
N GLY A 704 -14.71 -24.77 -4.30
CA GLY A 704 -15.19 -23.96 -3.20
C GLY A 704 -15.21 -22.48 -3.57
N SER A 705 -15.72 -21.63 -2.67
CA SER A 705 -15.51 -20.20 -2.82
C SER A 705 -14.05 -19.83 -2.62
N ASP A 706 -13.56 -18.82 -3.35
CA ASP A 706 -12.19 -18.29 -3.20
C ASP A 706 -11.84 -17.96 -1.74
N TRP A 707 -12.84 -17.47 -1.01
CA TRP A 707 -12.76 -17.16 0.41
C TRP A 707 -12.45 -18.40 1.27
N ASN A 708 -13.19 -19.49 1.05
CA ASN A 708 -12.96 -20.74 1.75
C ASN A 708 -11.57 -21.29 1.37
N ALA A 709 -11.21 -21.26 0.10
CA ALA A 709 -9.90 -21.71 -0.37
C ALA A 709 -8.75 -20.99 0.36
N MET A 710 -8.79 -19.66 0.42
CA MET A 710 -7.77 -18.84 1.09
C MET A 710 -7.68 -19.11 2.59
N THR A 711 -8.84 -19.26 3.25
CA THR A 711 -8.91 -19.58 4.68
C THR A 711 -8.31 -20.94 4.98
N GLN A 712 -8.63 -21.95 4.16
CA GLN A 712 -8.11 -23.30 4.28
C GLN A 712 -6.59 -23.32 4.12
N ILE A 713 -6.06 -22.68 3.06
CA ILE A 713 -4.62 -22.56 2.82
C ILE A 713 -3.94 -21.90 4.03
N THR A 714 -4.40 -20.71 4.42
CA THR A 714 -3.78 -19.93 5.49
C THR A 714 -3.79 -20.68 6.82
N ARG A 715 -4.95 -21.22 7.21
CA ARG A 715 -5.10 -21.97 8.47
C ARG A 715 -4.17 -23.18 8.49
N LYS A 716 -4.20 -24.02 7.46
CA LYS A 716 -3.44 -25.27 7.41
C LYS A 716 -1.93 -25.02 7.42
N VAL A 717 -1.45 -24.02 6.69
CA VAL A 717 -0.04 -23.64 6.70
C VAL A 717 0.39 -23.10 8.07
N LEU A 718 -0.37 -22.16 8.65
CA LEU A 718 0.01 -21.51 9.91
C LEU A 718 0.05 -22.48 11.10
N TRP A 719 -0.89 -23.42 11.21
CA TRP A 719 -0.91 -24.40 12.30
C TRP A 719 0.29 -25.38 12.25
N PHE A 720 0.88 -25.61 11.08
CA PHE A 720 2.04 -26.51 10.96
C PHE A 720 3.40 -25.82 11.08
N ILE A 721 3.46 -24.47 11.03
CA ILE A 721 4.70 -23.72 11.27
C ILE A 721 5.33 -24.04 12.65
N PRO A 722 4.58 -24.01 13.78
CA PRO A 722 5.16 -24.30 15.09
C PRO A 722 5.72 -25.72 15.18
N LEU A 723 5.09 -26.71 14.55
CA LEU A 723 5.58 -28.08 14.49
C LEU A 723 6.99 -28.13 13.87
N GLY A 724 7.15 -27.49 12.71
CA GLY A 724 8.45 -27.38 12.04
C GLY A 724 9.50 -26.67 12.89
N SER A 725 9.11 -25.61 13.59
CA SER A 725 10.00 -24.86 14.48
C SER A 725 10.46 -25.65 15.70
N LEU A 726 9.58 -26.42 16.34
CA LEU A 726 9.93 -27.31 17.45
C LEU A 726 10.90 -28.41 16.98
N MET A 727 10.59 -29.03 15.84
CA MET A 727 11.43 -30.05 15.22
C MET A 727 12.82 -29.51 14.87
N ALA A 728 12.90 -28.31 14.29
CA ALA A 728 14.16 -27.63 13.98
C ALA A 728 15.05 -27.43 15.21
N ARG A 729 14.46 -27.12 16.37
CA ARG A 729 15.22 -26.94 17.62
C ARG A 729 15.80 -28.27 18.11
N GLY A 730 15.02 -29.35 18.05
CA GLY A 730 15.51 -30.71 18.34
C GLY A 730 16.66 -31.12 17.39
N ILE A 731 16.45 -30.94 16.09
CA ILE A 731 17.48 -31.23 15.06
C ILE A 731 18.76 -30.44 15.31
N ALA A 732 18.67 -29.15 15.61
CA ALA A 732 19.83 -28.31 15.85
C ALA A 732 20.69 -28.78 17.04
N LEU A 733 20.07 -29.38 18.07
CA LEU A 733 20.78 -29.92 19.24
C LEU A 733 21.50 -31.25 18.93
N VAL A 734 20.96 -32.07 18.02
CA VAL A 734 21.52 -33.38 17.65
C VAL A 734 22.53 -33.29 16.51
N SER A 735 22.35 -32.34 15.59
CA SER A 735 23.09 -32.26 14.32
C SER A 735 24.43 -31.50 14.37
N SER A 736 24.93 -31.17 15.56
CA SER A 736 26.09 -30.27 15.78
C SER A 736 27.45 -30.78 15.28
N ARG A 737 27.56 -32.02 14.77
CA ARG A 737 28.84 -32.67 14.47
C ARG A 737 29.32 -32.58 13.01
N SER A 738 28.44 -32.47 12.00
CA SER A 738 28.87 -32.22 10.60
C SER A 738 27.74 -31.71 9.67
N PRO A 739 28.06 -31.00 8.57
CA PRO A 739 27.07 -30.52 7.60
C PRO A 739 26.27 -31.64 6.91
N ALA A 740 26.91 -32.80 6.65
CA ALA A 740 26.25 -33.96 6.05
C ALA A 740 25.25 -34.58 7.03
N HIS A 741 25.64 -34.78 8.28
CA HIS A 741 24.75 -35.28 9.34
C HIS A 741 23.57 -34.35 9.57
N ARG A 742 23.79 -33.03 9.49
CA ARG A 742 22.70 -32.05 9.59
C ARG A 742 21.70 -32.16 8.44
N ARG A 743 22.15 -32.39 7.21
CA ARG A 743 21.23 -32.63 6.08
C ARG A 743 20.37 -33.87 6.31
N VAL A 744 20.96 -34.96 6.80
CA VAL A 744 20.21 -36.19 7.12
C VAL A 744 19.11 -35.90 8.13
N TRP A 745 19.42 -35.24 9.25
CA TRP A 745 18.40 -34.90 10.26
C TRP A 745 17.33 -33.93 9.76
N ILE A 746 17.67 -32.99 8.88
CA ILE A 746 16.69 -32.11 8.22
C ILE A 746 15.74 -32.94 7.36
N VAL A 747 16.27 -33.84 6.53
CA VAL A 747 15.45 -34.72 5.68
C VAL A 747 14.57 -35.64 6.54
N SER A 748 15.12 -36.26 7.58
CA SER A 748 14.34 -37.09 8.52
C SER A 748 13.24 -36.31 9.23
N GLY A 749 13.52 -35.06 9.63
CA GLY A 749 12.51 -34.19 10.23
C GLY A 749 11.39 -33.81 9.26
N LEU A 750 11.73 -33.50 8.00
CA LEU A 750 10.75 -33.22 6.95
C LEU A 750 9.90 -34.46 6.62
N LEU A 751 10.51 -35.64 6.60
CA LEU A 751 9.80 -36.92 6.42
C LEU A 751 8.87 -37.19 7.60
N ALA A 752 9.30 -36.95 8.84
CA ALA A 752 8.44 -37.13 10.01
C ALA A 752 7.22 -36.18 10.00
N CYS A 753 7.42 -34.92 9.61
CA CYS A 753 6.31 -33.98 9.41
C CYS A 753 5.36 -34.43 8.30
N LEU A 754 5.89 -34.98 7.20
CA LEU A 754 5.08 -35.52 6.11
C LEU A 754 4.26 -36.74 6.57
N THR A 755 4.88 -37.65 7.33
CA THR A 755 4.19 -38.80 7.92
C THR A 755 3.04 -38.35 8.82
N LEU A 756 3.25 -37.34 9.65
CA LEU A 756 2.18 -36.78 10.48
C LEU A 756 1.06 -36.16 9.62
N ALA A 757 1.41 -35.37 8.60
CA ALA A 757 0.45 -34.77 7.67
C ALA A 757 -0.42 -35.83 7.00
N VAL A 758 0.19 -36.91 6.49
CA VAL A 758 -0.52 -38.06 5.92
C VAL A 758 -1.39 -38.75 6.96
N THR A 759 -0.89 -38.94 8.19
CA THR A 759 -1.63 -39.60 9.28
C THR A 759 -2.88 -38.82 9.66
N ILE A 760 -2.77 -37.50 9.79
CA ILE A 760 -3.92 -36.62 10.08
C ILE A 760 -4.97 -36.76 8.99
N GLU A 761 -4.55 -36.70 7.73
CA GLU A 761 -5.47 -36.71 6.59
C GLU A 761 -6.12 -38.08 6.36
N VAL A 762 -5.35 -39.17 6.51
CA VAL A 762 -5.92 -40.53 6.53
C VAL A 762 -6.90 -40.69 7.68
N GLY A 763 -6.59 -40.15 8.87
CA GLY A 763 -7.52 -40.17 10.00
C GLY A 763 -8.83 -39.40 9.72
N GLN A 764 -8.80 -38.34 8.92
CA GLN A 764 -10.01 -37.61 8.52
C GLN A 764 -10.94 -38.43 7.62
N THR A 765 -10.46 -39.48 6.94
CA THR A 765 -11.34 -40.39 6.17
C THR A 765 -12.39 -41.07 7.07
N LEU A 766 -12.04 -41.27 8.34
CA LEU A 766 -12.88 -41.88 9.36
C LEU A 766 -13.91 -40.90 9.98
N LEU A 767 -13.89 -39.62 9.62
CA LEU A 767 -14.77 -38.60 10.23
C LEU A 767 -15.87 -38.17 9.24
N PRO A 768 -17.18 -38.31 9.56
CA PRO A 768 -18.28 -38.02 8.66
C PRO A 768 -18.26 -36.62 8.06
N GLU A 769 -17.91 -35.60 8.85
CA GLU A 769 -17.92 -34.19 8.44
C GLU A 769 -16.65 -33.71 7.74
N LYS A 770 -15.64 -34.58 7.56
CA LYS A 770 -14.35 -34.23 6.96
C LYS A 770 -14.13 -34.96 5.63
N VAL A 771 -13.36 -34.32 4.76
CA VAL A 771 -12.96 -34.87 3.46
C VAL A 771 -11.45 -34.82 3.40
N ALA A 772 -10.83 -35.99 3.26
CA ALA A 772 -9.39 -36.12 3.08
C ALA A 772 -8.97 -35.66 1.67
N ASP A 773 -7.92 -34.85 1.56
CA ASP A 773 -7.41 -34.35 0.27
C ASP A 773 -5.87 -34.28 0.27
N LEU A 774 -5.25 -34.74 -0.82
CA LEU A 774 -3.80 -34.59 -1.06
C LEU A 774 -3.32 -33.13 -0.96
N THR A 775 -4.18 -32.18 -1.34
CA THR A 775 -3.94 -30.74 -1.20
C THR A 775 -3.60 -30.37 0.24
N ASP A 776 -4.28 -30.97 1.20
CA ASP A 776 -4.12 -30.63 2.61
C ASP A 776 -2.79 -31.14 3.15
N ILE A 777 -2.35 -32.33 2.73
CA ILE A 777 -1.01 -32.85 3.02
C ILE A 777 0.08 -31.89 2.53
N LEU A 778 -0.06 -31.38 1.29
CA LEU A 778 0.90 -30.42 0.72
C LEU A 778 0.92 -29.12 1.53
N LEU A 779 -0.24 -28.62 1.96
CA LEU A 779 -0.35 -27.43 2.79
C LEU A 779 0.27 -27.63 4.18
N TYR A 780 -0.03 -28.74 4.86
CA TYR A 780 0.59 -29.12 6.13
C TYR A 780 2.11 -29.18 6.03
N GLN A 781 2.62 -29.85 4.99
CA GLN A 781 4.06 -30.01 4.77
C GLN A 781 4.75 -28.68 4.46
N SER A 782 4.10 -27.80 3.70
CA SER A 782 4.64 -26.47 3.40
C SER A 782 4.79 -25.62 4.67
N GLY A 783 3.79 -25.64 5.56
CA GLY A 783 3.84 -24.98 6.87
C GLY A 783 4.98 -25.51 7.74
N ALA A 784 5.09 -26.83 7.88
CA ALA A 784 6.16 -27.47 8.64
C ALA A 784 7.56 -27.15 8.07
N THR A 785 7.70 -27.15 6.74
CA THR A 785 8.97 -26.81 6.08
C THR A 785 9.38 -25.37 6.35
N LEU A 786 8.43 -24.42 6.23
CA LEU A 786 8.67 -23.01 6.52
C LEU A 786 9.13 -22.82 7.97
N GLY A 787 8.40 -23.39 8.93
CA GLY A 787 8.75 -23.31 10.35
C GLY A 787 10.12 -23.91 10.67
N LEU A 788 10.48 -25.00 10.00
CA LEU A 788 11.78 -25.67 10.17
C LEU A 788 12.93 -24.82 9.61
N MET A 789 12.79 -24.30 8.38
CA MET A 789 13.80 -23.46 7.75
C MET A 789 14.04 -22.15 8.52
N MET A 790 12.96 -21.50 8.96
CA MET A 790 13.04 -20.25 9.71
C MET A 790 13.81 -20.44 11.02
N THR A 791 13.48 -21.48 11.80
CA THR A 791 14.13 -21.74 13.09
C THR A 791 15.58 -22.20 12.94
N LEU A 792 15.88 -23.10 12.01
CA LEU A 792 17.28 -23.50 11.77
C LEU A 792 18.15 -22.31 11.35
N SER A 793 17.62 -21.40 10.54
CA SER A 793 18.32 -20.18 10.15
C SER A 793 18.61 -19.23 11.32
N LEU A 794 17.80 -19.26 12.38
CA LEU A 794 18.00 -18.49 13.62
C LEU A 794 19.09 -19.11 14.51
N LEU A 795 19.11 -20.45 14.58
CA LEU A 795 20.01 -21.22 15.44
C LEU A 795 21.44 -21.29 14.92
N ASP A 796 21.64 -21.42 13.60
CA ASP A 796 22.97 -21.39 12.96
C ASP A 796 23.79 -20.14 13.31
N LEU A 797 23.11 -19.07 13.71
CA LEU A 797 23.73 -17.82 14.08
C LEU A 797 24.31 -17.81 15.49
N ARG A 798 23.65 -18.50 16.43
CA ARG A 798 24.15 -18.63 17.81
C ARG A 798 25.46 -19.42 17.83
N ALA A 799 25.50 -20.55 17.11
CA ALA A 799 26.70 -21.37 16.97
C ALA A 799 27.91 -20.58 16.41
N LYS A 800 27.69 -19.73 15.39
CA LYS A 800 28.75 -18.85 14.86
C LYS A 800 29.21 -17.76 15.82
N SER A 801 28.35 -17.30 16.73
CA SER A 801 28.70 -16.26 17.71
C SER A 801 29.49 -16.78 18.91
N GLU A 802 29.38 -18.07 19.21
CA GLU A 802 30.11 -18.75 20.29
C GLU A 802 31.47 -19.30 19.82
N GLY A 803 31.62 -19.63 18.52
CA GLY A 803 32.88 -20.11 17.93
C GLY A 803 33.89 -19.03 17.50
N GLY A 804 33.67 -17.76 17.84
CA GLY A 804 34.58 -16.64 17.54
C GLY A 804 35.73 -16.51 18.52
N GLY A 805 36.48 -17.59 18.75
CA GLY A 805 37.81 -17.52 19.36
C GLY A 805 38.82 -17.11 18.29
N SER A 806 39.58 -16.05 18.56
CA SER A 806 40.78 -15.68 17.80
C SER A 806 41.66 -16.92 17.60
N PRO A 807 42.26 -17.17 16.43
CA PRO A 807 43.36 -18.14 16.36
C PRO A 807 44.48 -17.62 17.29
N PRO A 808 45.14 -18.49 18.08
CA PRO A 808 46.34 -18.08 18.79
C PRO A 808 47.38 -17.69 17.73
N PHE A 809 47.94 -16.50 17.89
CA PHE A 809 49.22 -16.16 17.25
C PHE A 809 50.32 -17.03 17.81
#